data_AF-A0A0T6AW08-F1
#
_entry.id   AF-A0A0T6AW08-F1
#
_cell.length_a   1.000
_cell.length_b   1.000
_cell.length_c   1.000
_cell.angle_alpha   90.00
_cell.angle_beta   90.00
_cell.angle_gamma   90.00
#
_symmetry.space_group_name_H-M   'P 1'
#
loop_
_entity.id
_entity.type
_entity.pdbx_description
1 polymer ?
#
loop_
_entity_poly.entity_id
_entity_poly.type
_entity_poly.pdbx_seq_one_letter_code
_entity_poly.pdbx_strand_id
1 'polypeptide(L)'
;MENYFLHALTETGLETYTLRTCHELCRHLEAIDDENVACPSVQEAVCLMGLRPFLGVEEILLSDNHLVLLANADSSPTHSASSHGSSTATYWTLYNLELPTPKTVFGDISIVANSHRFTSVQTYCHLMNEAHMILRASLIVAKWNFKDGNVSTVQMKKIHDEDLKETYRTSCALLGDHFIMCSQEQEYILCVPYYKMALVYPSDVLSRVKKIQEQSNNFSTKGLLYYLKATLLDTKYGPDADKHYISGSKQNFSETIIELFQQNYYDDLPNIVLKSNVLREYASDKLITVLCQKTCNNQKAQTERLLALVVLHIQKCNMKKSQDFLTDIREDDIKNVLLQNWELLFDQIPISSKHKLASFSELCVLVMSVYPEIISKILVALVIDRKVVTLHKMLKIFLEYLPVSIGSDGTSGSKVLQVTLEKYFVSYFTKYDNTELSKLTLDRATNEALKLLVRSYLSQLQILQLKEKNSKVYEEKQVFDEDNKEESAEKRQPYFEEINAKNCQKESYLFSNFRHDYLDKMPPFQMEITSKLYEACFKQNFPRETVLENKEADRILRKLQAILCSPIVSKQVVIEVVAFLDLNEDLRGCLSIQSVILNINEAVSLLVDKCPQCLLQFGKDKFTRTDEWKCMIATIQSKVIRLSESTDLKHVCFFYKKILRDVLTHAATSMHLEQLLDVFPQRMNVANLDPDKKIDSNKVETLDDALQFTYGCGDDLEQFLKNSNVDIKDSADILNEIQNYDPYIVMCKETMHANQIKKLITATGQQLLCTLNL
;
A
#
# COMPACT_ATOMS: atom_id res chain seq x y z
N MET A 1 -3.31 -32.47 -51.95
CA MET A 1 -1.91 -32.30 -51.53
C MET A 1 -1.75 -32.99 -50.20
N GLU A 2 -0.63 -33.67 -49.97
CA GLU A 2 -0.32 -34.26 -48.67
C GLU A 2 -0.08 -33.13 -47.65
N ASN A 3 -0.38 -33.40 -46.39
CA ASN A 3 -0.34 -32.38 -45.34
C ASN A 3 1.09 -32.00 -44.90
N TYR A 4 2.07 -32.90 -45.05
CA TYR A 4 3.39 -32.74 -44.41
C TYR A 4 4.58 -32.82 -45.38
N PHE A 5 4.38 -33.39 -46.57
CA PHE A 5 5.43 -33.59 -47.57
C PHE A 5 5.10 -32.96 -48.91
N LEU A 6 6.16 -32.55 -49.60
CA LEU A 6 6.17 -32.19 -51.01
C LEU A 6 6.91 -33.27 -51.79
N HIS A 7 6.18 -34.00 -52.62
CA HIS A 7 6.77 -34.90 -53.61
C HIS A 7 7.09 -34.12 -54.88
N ALA A 8 8.38 -34.05 -55.23
CA ALA A 8 8.87 -33.34 -56.40
C ALA A 8 9.47 -34.33 -57.40
N LEU A 9 9.04 -34.23 -58.66
CA LEU A 9 9.68 -34.94 -59.76
C LEU A 9 10.85 -34.08 -60.27
N THR A 10 12.05 -34.62 -60.19
CA THR A 10 13.30 -33.95 -60.62
C THR A 10 13.95 -34.73 -61.76
N GLU A 11 14.96 -34.13 -62.39
CA GLU A 11 15.78 -34.81 -63.42
C GLU A 11 16.44 -36.09 -62.89
N THR A 12 16.65 -36.19 -61.58
CA THR A 12 17.25 -37.34 -60.90
C THR A 12 16.23 -38.36 -60.36
N GLY A 13 14.93 -38.09 -60.53
CA GLY A 13 13.83 -38.95 -60.08
C GLY A 13 12.95 -38.29 -59.01
N LEU A 14 12.23 -39.12 -58.25
CA LEU A 14 11.33 -38.67 -57.19
C LEU A 14 12.10 -38.24 -55.93
N GLU A 15 11.88 -37.00 -55.50
CA GLU A 15 12.36 -36.44 -54.23
C GLU A 15 11.19 -36.09 -53.32
N THR A 16 11.39 -36.14 -52.00
CA THR A 16 10.34 -35.83 -51.01
C THR A 16 10.88 -34.91 -49.93
N TYR A 17 10.27 -33.73 -49.80
CA TYR A 17 10.71 -32.68 -48.88
C TYR A 17 9.68 -32.43 -47.77
N THR A 18 10.13 -32.09 -46.57
CA THR A 18 9.21 -31.60 -45.52
C THR A 18 8.66 -30.20 -45.84
N LEU A 19 7.51 -29.85 -45.26
CA LEU A 19 6.83 -28.59 -45.52
C LEU A 19 6.84 -27.64 -44.31
N ARG A 20 7.00 -26.33 -44.59
CA ARG A 20 6.89 -25.26 -43.58
C ARG A 20 5.46 -24.77 -43.35
N THR A 21 4.52 -25.12 -44.22
CA THR A 21 3.11 -24.72 -44.11
C THR A 21 2.51 -25.07 -42.74
N CYS A 22 2.84 -26.25 -42.20
CA CYS A 22 2.35 -26.66 -40.88
C CYS A 22 2.96 -25.88 -39.73
N HIS A 23 4.20 -25.40 -39.88
CA HIS A 23 4.85 -24.57 -38.87
C HIS A 23 4.13 -23.22 -38.74
N GLU A 24 3.81 -22.61 -39.90
CA GLU A 24 3.06 -21.36 -39.95
C GLU A 24 1.63 -21.54 -39.44
N LEU A 25 0.98 -22.66 -39.82
CA LEU A 25 -0.34 -23.01 -39.32
C LEU A 25 -0.38 -23.14 -37.80
N CYS A 26 0.60 -23.82 -37.19
CA CYS A 26 0.69 -23.93 -35.72
C CYS A 26 0.80 -22.56 -35.06
N ARG A 27 1.61 -21.65 -35.63
CA ARG A 27 1.81 -20.30 -35.10
C ARG A 27 0.56 -19.42 -35.15
N HIS A 28 -0.29 -19.62 -36.16
CA HIS A 28 -1.54 -18.87 -36.27
C HIS A 28 -2.68 -19.44 -35.43
N LEU A 29 -2.69 -20.75 -35.18
CA LEU A 29 -3.80 -21.42 -34.48
C LEU A 29 -3.57 -21.56 -32.97
N GLU A 30 -2.33 -21.59 -32.51
CA GLU A 30 -1.98 -21.80 -31.10
C GLU A 30 -1.26 -20.58 -30.53
N ALA A 31 -1.54 -20.24 -29.27
CA ALA A 31 -0.83 -19.18 -28.55
C ALA A 31 0.53 -19.72 -28.07
N ILE A 32 1.59 -19.41 -28.84
CA ILE A 32 2.96 -19.78 -28.50
C ILE A 32 3.52 -18.71 -27.57
N ASP A 33 3.76 -19.08 -26.33
CA ASP A 33 4.31 -18.23 -25.27
C ASP A 33 5.73 -18.63 -24.88
N ASP A 34 6.24 -19.74 -25.41
CA ASP A 34 7.53 -20.38 -25.05
C ASP A 34 7.68 -20.65 -23.53
N GLU A 35 6.57 -20.60 -22.78
CA GLU A 35 6.49 -20.90 -21.35
C GLU A 35 5.65 -22.15 -21.08
N ASN A 36 4.53 -22.29 -21.79
CA ASN A 36 3.62 -23.42 -21.73
C ASN A 36 3.58 -24.19 -23.04
N VAL A 37 3.73 -23.49 -24.17
CA VAL A 37 3.72 -24.06 -25.52
C VAL A 37 4.86 -23.48 -26.34
N ALA A 38 5.73 -24.34 -26.85
CA ALA A 38 6.80 -23.99 -27.77
C ALA A 38 6.50 -24.50 -29.19
N CYS A 39 7.15 -23.93 -30.20
CA CYS A 39 7.07 -24.40 -31.58
C CYS A 39 8.42 -24.23 -32.29
N PRO A 40 8.87 -25.25 -33.07
CA PRO A 40 10.07 -25.13 -33.89
C PRO A 40 10.05 -23.92 -34.85
N SER A 41 11.25 -23.48 -35.22
CA SER A 41 11.44 -22.30 -36.06
C SER A 41 11.02 -22.55 -37.51
N VAL A 42 10.29 -21.60 -38.13
CA VAL A 42 9.93 -21.66 -39.56
C VAL A 42 11.14 -21.39 -40.46
N GLN A 43 12.17 -20.74 -39.92
CA GLN A 43 13.36 -20.33 -40.67
C GLN A 43 14.36 -21.48 -40.92
N GLU A 44 14.15 -22.66 -40.33
CA GLU A 44 15.03 -23.81 -40.55
C GLU A 44 14.86 -24.38 -41.98
N ALA A 45 15.95 -24.91 -42.55
CA ALA A 45 15.95 -25.52 -43.88
C ALA A 45 15.06 -26.76 -43.91
N VAL A 46 14.34 -27.04 -45.00
CA VAL A 46 13.51 -28.26 -45.10
C VAL A 46 14.36 -29.52 -45.20
N CYS A 47 13.84 -30.66 -44.73
CA CYS A 47 14.51 -31.95 -44.84
C CYS A 47 14.15 -32.66 -46.14
N LEU A 48 15.16 -33.16 -46.86
CA LEU A 48 14.98 -34.16 -47.91
C LEU A 48 14.88 -35.55 -47.28
N MET A 49 13.74 -36.20 -47.47
CA MET A 49 13.51 -37.57 -47.04
C MET A 49 14.10 -38.52 -48.07
N GLY A 50 15.17 -39.22 -47.69
CA GLY A 50 15.87 -40.16 -48.56
C GLY A 50 15.01 -41.37 -48.91
N LEU A 51 14.32 -41.31 -50.05
CA LEU A 51 13.73 -42.46 -50.69
C LEU A 51 14.78 -43.15 -51.58
N ARG A 52 14.65 -44.48 -51.77
CA ARG A 52 15.38 -45.14 -52.85
C ARG A 52 14.88 -44.51 -54.17
N PRO A 53 15.76 -44.02 -55.04
CA PRO A 53 15.32 -43.25 -56.21
C PRO A 53 14.45 -44.12 -57.12
N PHE A 54 13.22 -43.66 -57.36
CA PHE A 54 12.40 -44.18 -58.45
C PHE A 54 12.87 -43.50 -59.74
N LEU A 55 13.50 -44.28 -60.61
CA LEU A 55 14.11 -43.80 -61.84
C LEU A 55 13.09 -43.81 -62.98
N GLY A 56 13.21 -42.84 -63.89
CA GLY A 56 12.38 -42.76 -65.08
C GLY A 56 10.89 -42.54 -64.81
N VAL A 57 10.54 -41.92 -63.67
CA VAL A 57 9.17 -41.52 -63.37
C VAL A 57 8.81 -40.32 -64.26
N GLU A 58 7.70 -40.39 -64.98
CA GLU A 58 7.20 -39.31 -65.83
C GLU A 58 5.99 -38.61 -65.22
N GLU A 59 5.11 -39.36 -64.54
CA GLU A 59 3.88 -38.83 -63.94
C GLU A 59 3.72 -39.27 -62.49
N ILE A 60 3.14 -38.38 -61.69
CA ILE A 60 2.87 -38.58 -60.27
C ILE A 60 1.41 -38.26 -59.96
N LEU A 61 0.73 -39.17 -59.27
CA LEU A 61 -0.63 -38.97 -58.81
C LEU A 61 -0.73 -39.29 -57.32
N LEU A 62 -1.26 -38.34 -56.56
CA LEU A 62 -1.43 -38.46 -55.12
C LEU A 62 -2.90 -38.71 -54.78
N SER A 63 -3.16 -39.79 -54.07
CA SER A 63 -4.41 -40.15 -53.39
C SER A 63 -4.26 -39.92 -51.88
N ASP A 64 -5.36 -40.00 -51.13
CA ASP A 64 -5.35 -39.87 -49.66
C ASP A 64 -4.43 -40.90 -48.97
N ASN A 65 -4.32 -42.11 -49.53
CA ASN A 65 -3.56 -43.21 -48.93
C ASN A 65 -2.44 -43.75 -49.84
N HIS A 66 -2.35 -43.27 -51.08
CA HIS A 66 -1.43 -43.85 -52.05
C HIS A 66 -0.73 -42.79 -52.90
N LEU A 67 0.55 -43.05 -53.19
CA LEU A 67 1.33 -42.35 -54.19
C LEU A 67 1.51 -43.26 -55.40
N VAL A 68 0.90 -42.86 -56.52
CA VAL A 68 0.96 -43.60 -57.78
C VAL A 68 2.02 -42.96 -58.67
N LEU A 69 2.99 -43.75 -59.10
CA LEU A 69 4.07 -43.32 -59.99
C LEU A 69 3.97 -44.09 -61.30
N LEU A 70 4.00 -43.37 -62.41
CA LEU A 70 4.11 -43.96 -63.73
C LEU A 70 5.54 -43.77 -64.23
N ALA A 71 6.26 -44.88 -64.40
CA ALA A 71 7.65 -44.88 -64.84
C ALA A 71 7.81 -45.53 -66.20
N ASN A 72 8.68 -44.93 -67.02
CA ASN A 72 9.05 -45.42 -68.33
C ASN A 72 10.48 -45.96 -68.30
N ALA A 73 10.64 -47.25 -68.61
CA ALA A 73 11.93 -47.94 -68.58
C ALA A 73 13.00 -47.28 -69.47
N ASP A 74 12.60 -46.68 -70.61
CA ASP A 74 13.49 -46.07 -71.59
C ASP A 74 14.15 -44.77 -71.08
N SER A 75 13.54 -44.14 -70.06
CA SER A 75 14.05 -42.91 -69.43
C SER A 75 14.94 -43.18 -68.20
N SER A 76 15.16 -44.45 -67.85
CA SER A 76 16.02 -44.81 -66.72
C SER A 76 17.52 -44.67 -67.09
N PRO A 77 18.37 -44.06 -66.24
CA PRO A 77 19.81 -43.91 -66.50
C PRO A 77 20.58 -45.24 -66.56
N THR A 78 19.94 -46.37 -66.24
CA THR A 78 20.55 -47.69 -66.11
C THR A 78 20.61 -48.50 -67.41
N HIS A 79 20.06 -48.01 -68.54
CA HIS A 79 20.32 -48.62 -69.85
C HIS A 79 21.65 -48.13 -70.43
N SER A 80 22.76 -48.57 -69.82
CA SER A 80 24.00 -48.70 -70.56
C SER A 80 23.82 -49.78 -71.63
N ALA A 81 23.74 -49.34 -72.88
CA ALA A 81 23.90 -50.06 -74.12
C ALA A 81 24.56 -51.46 -74.03
N SER A 82 23.79 -52.53 -73.81
CA SER A 82 24.13 -53.87 -74.31
C SER A 82 23.02 -54.90 -74.02
N SER A 83 21.97 -54.90 -74.83
CA SER A 83 21.25 -56.14 -75.16
C SER A 83 20.42 -55.93 -76.43
N HIS A 84 20.94 -56.45 -77.55
CA HIS A 84 20.22 -56.60 -78.81
C HIS A 84 19.09 -57.63 -78.67
N GLY A 85 17.99 -57.24 -78.02
CA GLY A 85 16.74 -57.97 -78.00
C GLY A 85 15.69 -57.22 -78.82
N SER A 86 15.25 -57.81 -79.91
CA SER A 86 14.21 -57.31 -80.82
C SER A 86 12.81 -57.27 -80.16
N SER A 87 12.60 -56.35 -79.23
CA SER A 87 11.27 -55.98 -78.75
C SER A 87 11.20 -54.48 -78.47
N THR A 88 10.60 -53.73 -79.39
CA THR A 88 10.22 -52.32 -79.29
C THR A 88 9.07 -52.10 -78.29
N ALA A 89 9.09 -52.80 -77.16
CA ALA A 89 8.06 -52.69 -76.14
C ALA A 89 8.53 -51.67 -75.10
N THR A 90 7.98 -50.46 -75.17
CA THR A 90 8.04 -49.47 -74.09
C THR A 90 7.33 -50.08 -72.87
N TYR A 91 8.09 -50.54 -71.88
CA TYR A 91 7.51 -51.10 -70.67
C TYR A 91 7.23 -49.97 -69.69
N TRP A 92 5.94 -49.62 -69.57
CA TRP A 92 5.46 -48.75 -68.51
C TRP A 92 5.30 -49.54 -67.21
N THR A 93 5.90 -49.05 -66.14
CA THR A 93 5.75 -49.62 -64.80
C THR A 93 4.89 -48.66 -63.97
N LEU A 94 3.79 -49.19 -63.42
CA LEU A 94 2.95 -48.47 -62.48
C LEU A 94 3.31 -48.90 -61.06
N TYR A 95 3.84 -47.96 -60.27
CA TYR A 95 4.04 -48.16 -58.84
C TYR A 95 2.83 -47.61 -58.08
N ASN A 96 2.29 -48.41 -57.16
CA ASN A 96 1.27 -47.96 -56.22
C ASN A 96 1.86 -48.08 -54.80
N LEU A 97 2.33 -46.97 -54.25
CA LEU A 97 2.98 -46.91 -52.95
C LEU A 97 1.97 -46.49 -51.90
N GLU A 98 1.84 -47.25 -50.83
CA GLU A 98 1.04 -46.85 -49.67
C GLU A 98 1.74 -45.71 -48.92
N LEU A 99 1.01 -44.65 -48.59
CA LEU A 99 1.55 -43.52 -47.83
C LEU A 99 1.74 -43.93 -46.36
N PRO A 100 2.90 -43.64 -45.75
CA PRO A 100 3.15 -44.00 -44.37
C PRO A 100 2.30 -43.17 -43.41
N THR A 101 1.87 -43.78 -42.31
CA THR A 101 1.19 -43.02 -41.24
C THR A 101 2.16 -42.02 -40.59
N PRO A 102 1.67 -40.89 -40.02
CA PRO A 102 2.52 -39.93 -39.31
C PRO A 102 3.37 -40.57 -38.19
N LYS A 103 2.85 -41.64 -37.56
CA LYS A 103 3.56 -42.42 -36.55
C LYS A 103 4.72 -43.22 -37.15
N THR A 104 4.52 -43.85 -38.30
CA THR A 104 5.57 -44.57 -39.02
C THR A 104 6.70 -43.62 -39.42
N VAL A 105 6.32 -42.46 -40.00
CA VAL A 105 7.26 -41.42 -40.40
C VAL A 105 8.08 -40.91 -39.20
N PHE A 106 7.42 -40.62 -38.07
CA PHE A 106 8.12 -40.25 -36.85
C PHE A 106 9.09 -41.34 -36.37
N GLY A 107 8.67 -42.62 -36.41
CA GLY A 107 9.50 -43.76 -36.05
C GLY A 107 10.79 -43.80 -36.88
N ASP A 108 10.67 -43.70 -38.19
CA ASP A 108 11.81 -43.76 -39.12
C ASP A 108 12.77 -42.57 -38.93
N ILE A 109 12.24 -41.34 -38.84
CA ILE A 109 13.06 -40.15 -38.59
C ILE A 109 13.73 -40.24 -37.22
N SER A 110 13.02 -40.72 -36.20
CA SER A 110 13.55 -40.86 -34.84
C SER A 110 14.70 -41.86 -34.76
N ILE A 111 14.67 -42.96 -35.52
CA ILE A 111 15.78 -43.92 -35.60
C ILE A 111 17.03 -43.24 -36.15
N VAL A 112 16.89 -42.50 -37.26
CA VAL A 112 18.01 -41.77 -37.87
C VAL A 112 18.51 -40.67 -36.95
N ALA A 113 17.61 -39.86 -36.37
CA ALA A 113 17.96 -38.82 -35.42
C ALA A 113 18.74 -39.38 -34.22
N ASN A 114 18.27 -40.48 -33.62
CA ASN A 114 18.92 -41.09 -32.47
C ASN A 114 20.33 -41.60 -32.76
N SER A 115 20.63 -42.01 -34.00
CA SER A 115 22.01 -42.36 -34.39
C SER A 115 22.97 -41.16 -34.33
N HIS A 116 22.43 -39.95 -34.45
CA HIS A 116 23.17 -38.68 -34.36
C HIS A 116 23.08 -37.99 -33.00
N ARG A 117 22.31 -38.52 -32.04
CA ARG A 117 21.97 -37.86 -30.76
C ARG A 117 23.19 -37.31 -30.01
N PHE A 118 24.30 -38.06 -29.99
CA PHE A 118 25.52 -37.68 -29.29
C PHE A 118 26.70 -37.35 -30.21
N THR A 119 26.55 -37.52 -31.53
CA THR A 119 27.61 -37.26 -32.53
C THR A 119 27.40 -35.94 -33.28
N SER A 120 26.14 -35.58 -33.56
CA SER A 120 25.76 -34.31 -34.19
C SER A 120 24.42 -33.83 -33.62
N VAL A 121 24.53 -32.99 -32.58
CA VAL A 121 23.38 -32.46 -31.84
C VAL A 121 22.45 -31.61 -32.74
N GLN A 122 23.03 -30.85 -33.67
CA GLN A 122 22.26 -30.04 -34.63
C GLN A 122 21.43 -30.91 -35.56
N THR A 123 22.00 -32.01 -36.07
CA THR A 123 21.29 -32.97 -36.93
C THR A 123 20.17 -33.66 -36.16
N TYR A 124 20.44 -34.09 -34.92
CA TYR A 124 19.40 -34.67 -34.05
C TYR A 124 18.24 -33.70 -33.83
N CYS A 125 18.54 -32.46 -33.44
CA CYS A 125 17.52 -31.45 -33.13
C CYS A 125 16.68 -31.12 -34.36
N HIS A 126 17.32 -30.92 -35.50
CA HIS A 126 16.64 -30.60 -36.75
C HIS A 126 15.69 -31.73 -37.20
N LEU A 127 16.17 -32.97 -37.24
CA LEU A 127 15.33 -34.14 -37.59
C LEU A 127 14.19 -34.33 -36.60
N MET A 128 14.43 -34.14 -35.30
CA MET A 128 13.41 -34.27 -34.27
C MET A 128 12.35 -33.17 -34.35
N ASN A 129 12.74 -31.93 -34.69
CA ASN A 129 11.82 -30.83 -34.95
C ASN A 129 10.89 -31.15 -36.13
N GLU A 130 11.43 -31.65 -37.26
CA GLU A 130 10.61 -32.07 -38.40
C GLU A 130 9.63 -33.19 -38.00
N ALA A 131 10.13 -34.22 -37.33
CA ALA A 131 9.31 -35.36 -36.93
C ALA A 131 8.20 -34.95 -35.94
N HIS A 132 8.52 -34.08 -34.98
CA HIS A 132 7.56 -33.49 -34.05
C HIS A 132 6.46 -32.71 -34.79
N MET A 133 6.84 -31.92 -35.78
CA MET A 133 5.91 -31.10 -36.53
C MET A 133 4.97 -31.90 -37.43
N ILE A 134 5.42 -33.04 -37.96
CA ILE A 134 4.55 -33.98 -38.69
C ILE A 134 3.43 -34.51 -37.77
N LEU A 135 3.79 -34.93 -36.55
CA LEU A 135 2.81 -35.41 -35.56
C LEU A 135 1.87 -34.29 -35.11
N ARG A 136 2.40 -33.11 -34.80
CA ARG A 136 1.62 -31.94 -34.38
C ARG A 136 0.64 -31.49 -35.47
N ALA A 137 1.10 -31.43 -36.71
CA ALA A 137 0.30 -31.08 -37.87
C ALA A 137 -0.85 -32.06 -38.05
N SER A 138 -0.60 -33.37 -37.96
CA SER A 138 -1.64 -34.39 -38.05
C SER A 138 -2.71 -34.19 -36.98
N LEU A 139 -2.31 -33.93 -35.73
CA LEU A 139 -3.24 -33.64 -34.63
C LEU A 139 -4.02 -32.34 -34.81
N ILE A 140 -3.41 -31.31 -35.42
CA ILE A 140 -4.10 -30.04 -35.70
C ILE A 140 -5.09 -30.24 -36.84
N VAL A 141 -4.66 -30.76 -37.99
CA VAL A 141 -5.52 -30.97 -39.16
C VAL A 141 -6.67 -31.92 -38.83
N ALA A 142 -6.44 -32.98 -38.07
CA ALA A 142 -7.50 -33.91 -37.66
C ALA A 142 -8.59 -33.28 -36.77
N LYS A 143 -8.35 -32.10 -36.15
CA LYS A 143 -9.40 -31.34 -35.45
C LYS A 143 -10.39 -30.71 -36.44
N TRP A 144 -10.02 -30.53 -37.70
CA TRP A 144 -10.75 -29.79 -38.72
C TRP A 144 -11.18 -30.76 -39.82
N ASN A 145 -12.44 -31.19 -39.81
CA ASN A 145 -12.95 -32.07 -40.86
C ASN A 145 -13.69 -31.24 -41.93
N PHE A 146 -13.36 -31.44 -43.20
CA PHE A 146 -14.08 -30.86 -44.33
C PHE A 146 -15.12 -31.88 -44.79
N LYS A 147 -16.42 -31.57 -44.66
CA LYS A 147 -17.46 -32.40 -45.27
C LYS A 147 -17.53 -32.09 -46.76
N ASP A 148 -17.55 -33.12 -47.59
CA ASP A 148 -17.85 -33.00 -49.02
C ASP A 148 -19.29 -32.54 -49.22
N GLY A 149 -19.42 -31.26 -49.57
CA GLY A 149 -20.64 -30.58 -49.97
C GLY A 149 -20.27 -29.15 -50.33
N ASN A 150 -20.91 -28.57 -51.34
CA ASN A 150 -20.54 -27.32 -52.04
C ASN A 150 -20.28 -26.06 -51.17
N VAL A 151 -20.42 -26.13 -49.84
CA VAL A 151 -19.88 -25.18 -48.87
C VAL A 151 -19.32 -25.97 -47.67
N SER A 152 -17.99 -26.08 -47.59
CA SER A 152 -17.28 -26.80 -46.53
C SER A 152 -17.39 -26.06 -45.20
N THR A 153 -18.38 -26.42 -44.38
CA THR A 153 -18.46 -25.95 -42.99
C THR A 153 -17.47 -26.73 -42.13
N VAL A 154 -16.47 -26.04 -41.62
CA VAL A 154 -15.50 -26.59 -40.65
C VAL A 154 -16.25 -27.01 -39.39
N GLN A 155 -16.23 -28.31 -39.06
CA GLN A 155 -16.72 -28.80 -37.77
C GLN A 155 -15.57 -29.39 -36.96
N MET A 156 -15.44 -28.92 -35.71
CA MET A 156 -14.42 -29.40 -34.78
C MET A 156 -14.80 -30.77 -34.24
N LYS A 157 -13.99 -31.82 -34.51
CA LYS A 157 -14.23 -33.18 -33.99
C LYS A 157 -13.23 -33.51 -32.88
N LYS A 158 -13.68 -34.24 -31.84
CA LYS A 158 -12.77 -34.86 -30.86
C LYS A 158 -12.02 -36.01 -31.53
N ILE A 159 -10.69 -35.89 -31.62
CA ILE A 159 -9.80 -36.94 -32.11
C ILE A 159 -9.72 -38.05 -31.05
N HIS A 160 -10.08 -39.27 -31.44
CA HIS A 160 -9.99 -40.49 -30.62
C HIS A 160 -8.75 -41.34 -30.92
N ASP A 161 -7.73 -40.76 -31.55
CA ASP A 161 -6.44 -41.41 -31.77
C ASP A 161 -5.52 -41.18 -30.57
N GLU A 162 -5.69 -42.00 -29.53
CA GLU A 162 -4.85 -41.94 -28.32
C GLU A 162 -3.40 -42.34 -28.61
N ASP A 163 -3.17 -43.23 -29.58
CA ASP A 163 -1.84 -43.73 -29.94
C ASP A 163 -1.00 -42.63 -30.62
N LEU A 164 -1.61 -41.83 -31.51
CA LEU A 164 -0.97 -40.65 -32.09
C LEU A 164 -0.67 -39.57 -31.04
N LYS A 165 -1.58 -39.35 -30.08
CA LYS A 165 -1.34 -38.41 -28.96
C LYS A 165 -0.18 -38.85 -28.08
N GLU A 166 -0.07 -40.15 -27.80
CA GLU A 166 1.03 -40.68 -26.99
C GLU A 166 2.37 -40.61 -27.74
N THR A 167 2.37 -40.88 -29.05
CA THR A 167 3.55 -40.67 -29.91
C THR A 167 3.96 -39.19 -29.94
N TYR A 168 3.00 -38.28 -30.03
CA TYR A 168 3.25 -36.83 -29.94
C TYR A 168 3.85 -36.44 -28.59
N ARG A 169 3.28 -36.90 -27.46
CA ARG A 169 3.86 -36.67 -26.13
C ARG A 169 5.29 -37.20 -26.01
N THR A 170 5.57 -38.35 -26.63
CA THR A 170 6.91 -38.92 -26.70
C THR A 170 7.86 -37.99 -27.48
N SER A 171 7.44 -37.44 -28.62
CA SER A 171 8.23 -36.45 -29.37
C SER A 171 8.55 -35.21 -28.54
N CYS A 172 7.58 -34.68 -27.80
CA CYS A 172 7.77 -33.54 -26.89
C CYS A 172 8.78 -33.88 -25.79
N ALA A 173 8.69 -35.08 -25.20
CA ALA A 173 9.62 -35.52 -24.16
C ALA A 173 11.06 -35.66 -24.69
N LEU A 174 11.25 -36.13 -25.93
CA LEU A 174 12.56 -36.25 -26.57
C LEU A 174 13.19 -34.89 -26.91
N LEU A 175 12.38 -33.89 -27.29
CA LEU A 175 12.82 -32.51 -27.44
C LEU A 175 13.17 -31.89 -26.08
N GLY A 176 12.33 -32.09 -25.06
CA GLY A 176 12.63 -31.66 -23.69
C GLY A 176 13.95 -32.23 -23.15
N ASP A 177 14.18 -33.53 -23.39
CA ASP A 177 15.43 -34.24 -23.06
C ASP A 177 16.67 -33.67 -23.76
N HIS A 178 16.51 -33.10 -24.95
CA HIS A 178 17.59 -32.45 -25.67
C HIS A 178 17.88 -31.06 -25.09
N PHE A 179 16.86 -30.21 -24.99
CA PHE A 179 17.02 -28.84 -24.51
C PHE A 179 17.51 -28.78 -23.05
N ILE A 180 17.09 -29.70 -22.18
CA ILE A 180 17.54 -29.73 -20.78
C ILE A 180 19.06 -30.01 -20.64
N MET A 181 19.66 -30.65 -21.64
CA MET A 181 21.10 -30.95 -21.69
C MET A 181 21.92 -29.81 -22.32
N CYS A 182 21.27 -28.83 -22.95
CA CYS A 182 21.94 -27.67 -23.53
C CYS A 182 22.60 -26.79 -22.45
N SER A 183 23.70 -26.13 -22.83
CA SER A 183 24.45 -25.25 -21.93
C SER A 183 24.06 -23.77 -22.05
N GLN A 184 23.41 -23.40 -23.16
CA GLN A 184 23.02 -22.03 -23.48
C GLN A 184 21.61 -21.74 -22.97
N GLU A 185 21.42 -20.55 -22.39
CA GLU A 185 20.14 -20.14 -21.81
C GLU A 185 19.00 -20.11 -22.83
N GLN A 186 19.26 -19.55 -24.01
CA GLN A 186 18.25 -19.47 -25.08
C GLN A 186 17.73 -20.84 -25.54
N GLU A 187 18.49 -21.90 -25.33
CA GLU A 187 18.11 -23.26 -25.72
C GLU A 187 17.48 -24.01 -24.55
N TYR A 188 18.12 -24.02 -23.37
CA TYR A 188 17.61 -24.82 -22.26
C TYR A 188 16.29 -24.30 -21.70
N ILE A 189 15.93 -23.03 -21.90
CA ILE A 189 14.63 -22.49 -21.47
C ILE A 189 13.47 -23.24 -22.13
N LEU A 190 13.66 -23.74 -23.36
CA LEU A 190 12.64 -24.47 -24.11
C LEU A 190 12.33 -25.86 -23.52
N CYS A 191 13.14 -26.38 -22.60
CA CYS A 191 12.83 -27.68 -21.99
C CYS A 191 11.52 -27.64 -21.19
N VAL A 192 11.18 -26.51 -20.57
CA VAL A 192 9.97 -26.34 -19.75
C VAL A 192 8.69 -26.53 -20.58
N PRO A 193 8.44 -25.75 -21.67
CA PRO A 193 7.24 -25.93 -22.48
C PRO A 193 7.18 -27.32 -23.13
N TYR A 194 8.31 -27.89 -23.57
CA TYR A 194 8.29 -29.24 -24.17
C TYR A 194 7.92 -30.33 -23.15
N TYR A 195 8.43 -30.29 -21.92
CA TYR A 195 7.99 -31.24 -20.88
C TYR A 195 6.54 -31.02 -20.44
N LYS A 196 6.05 -29.77 -20.42
CA LYS A 196 4.62 -29.46 -20.21
C LYS A 196 3.75 -30.05 -21.32
N MET A 197 4.12 -29.87 -22.59
CA MET A 197 3.42 -30.45 -23.75
C MET A 197 3.46 -31.99 -23.74
N ALA A 198 4.53 -32.57 -23.20
CA ALA A 198 4.66 -34.02 -23.03
C ALA A 198 3.83 -34.58 -21.86
N LEU A 199 3.39 -33.72 -20.93
CA LEU A 199 2.74 -34.09 -19.66
C LEU A 199 3.60 -35.04 -18.81
N VAL A 200 4.91 -34.79 -18.77
CA VAL A 200 5.86 -35.59 -17.99
C VAL A 200 6.01 -35.00 -16.59
N TYR A 201 5.94 -35.85 -15.56
CA TYR A 201 6.08 -35.38 -14.19
C TYR A 201 7.54 -35.06 -13.83
N PRO A 202 7.79 -34.13 -12.89
CA PRO A 202 9.15 -33.72 -12.52
C PRO A 202 10.05 -34.87 -12.02
N SER A 203 9.48 -35.86 -11.32
CA SER A 203 10.20 -37.08 -10.89
C SER A 203 10.67 -37.92 -12.08
N ASP A 204 9.83 -38.03 -13.11
CA ASP A 204 10.16 -38.76 -14.32
C ASP A 204 11.23 -38.02 -15.11
N VAL A 205 11.16 -36.68 -15.19
CA VAL A 205 12.22 -35.86 -15.81
C VAL A 205 13.58 -36.11 -15.15
N LEU A 206 13.67 -36.15 -13.81
CA LEU A 206 14.93 -36.50 -13.14
C LEU A 206 15.45 -37.87 -13.57
N SER A 207 14.58 -38.87 -13.64
CA SER A 207 14.96 -40.22 -14.07
C SER A 207 15.44 -40.25 -15.53
N ARG A 208 14.82 -39.46 -16.41
CA ARG A 208 15.18 -39.33 -17.82
C ARG A 208 16.53 -38.64 -17.99
N VAL A 209 16.73 -37.52 -17.31
CA VAL A 209 17.99 -36.78 -17.34
C VAL A 209 19.13 -37.65 -16.83
N LYS A 210 18.94 -38.37 -15.72
CA LYS A 210 19.95 -39.29 -15.19
C LYS A 210 20.38 -40.34 -16.22
N LYS A 211 19.41 -40.98 -16.90
CA LYS A 211 19.70 -41.95 -17.98
C LYS A 211 20.48 -41.32 -19.14
N ILE A 212 20.14 -40.09 -19.53
CA ILE A 212 20.80 -39.38 -20.64
C ILE A 212 22.22 -38.97 -20.24
N GLN A 213 22.42 -38.53 -19.00
CA GLN A 213 23.74 -38.20 -18.47
C GLN A 213 24.64 -39.45 -18.46
N GLU A 214 24.12 -40.60 -18.03
CA GLU A 214 24.82 -41.90 -18.08
C GLU A 214 25.16 -42.34 -19.52
N GLN A 215 24.27 -42.12 -20.49
CA GLN A 215 24.50 -42.49 -21.89
C GLN A 215 25.49 -41.56 -22.61
N SER A 216 25.47 -40.28 -22.29
CA SER A 216 26.28 -39.26 -22.97
C SER A 216 27.63 -38.97 -22.30
N ASN A 217 27.84 -39.46 -21.07
CA ASN A 217 28.93 -39.04 -20.17
C ASN A 217 29.00 -37.52 -19.95
N ASN A 218 27.90 -36.79 -20.19
CA ASN A 218 27.78 -35.36 -19.95
C ASN A 218 26.88 -35.12 -18.73
N PHE A 219 27.42 -34.52 -17.68
CA PHE A 219 26.71 -34.25 -16.42
C PHE A 219 26.28 -32.78 -16.29
N SER A 220 25.93 -32.13 -17.41
CA SER A 220 25.36 -30.77 -17.37
C SER A 220 24.10 -30.73 -16.49
N THR A 221 24.07 -29.80 -15.55
CA THR A 221 22.96 -29.59 -14.60
C THR A 221 22.23 -28.26 -14.81
N LYS A 222 22.70 -27.39 -15.70
CA LYS A 222 22.15 -26.02 -15.89
C LYS A 222 20.67 -26.04 -16.30
N GLY A 223 20.35 -26.74 -17.38
CA GLY A 223 18.97 -26.86 -17.86
C GLY A 223 18.08 -27.59 -16.86
N LEU A 224 18.60 -28.64 -16.19
CA LEU A 224 17.85 -29.35 -15.16
C LEU A 224 17.48 -28.44 -13.98
N LEU A 225 18.42 -27.63 -13.50
CA LEU A 225 18.15 -26.71 -12.39
C LEU A 225 17.19 -25.59 -12.78
N TYR A 226 17.28 -25.10 -14.02
CA TYR A 226 16.31 -24.16 -14.57
C TYR A 226 14.91 -24.77 -14.62
N TYR A 227 14.78 -25.99 -15.15
CA TYR A 227 13.53 -26.73 -15.18
C TYR A 227 12.94 -26.89 -13.78
N LEU A 228 13.73 -27.42 -12.83
CA LEU A 228 13.27 -27.61 -11.45
C LEU A 228 12.83 -26.30 -10.81
N LYS A 229 13.59 -25.20 -11.00
CA LYS A 229 13.24 -23.87 -10.50
C LYS A 229 11.90 -23.40 -11.08
N ALA A 230 11.70 -23.49 -12.39
CA ALA A 230 10.45 -23.11 -13.05
C ALA A 230 9.27 -23.95 -12.54
N THR A 231 9.43 -25.28 -12.48
CA THR A 231 8.42 -26.20 -11.97
C THR A 231 8.04 -25.89 -10.52
N LEU A 232 9.02 -25.68 -9.64
CA LEU A 232 8.77 -25.42 -8.21
C LEU A 232 8.04 -24.10 -7.93
N LEU A 233 8.20 -23.11 -8.82
CA LEU A 233 7.51 -21.83 -8.75
C LEU A 233 6.10 -21.89 -9.33
N ASP A 234 5.86 -22.76 -10.32
CA ASP A 234 4.53 -22.96 -10.95
C ASP A 234 3.64 -23.94 -10.14
N THR A 235 4.26 -24.86 -9.38
CA THR A 235 3.53 -25.89 -8.63
C THR A 235 2.73 -25.28 -7.47
N LYS A 236 1.41 -25.42 -7.55
CA LYS A 236 0.47 -25.06 -6.47
C LYS A 236 0.22 -26.24 -5.54
N TYR A 237 -0.13 -25.95 -4.29
CA TYR A 237 -0.55 -26.95 -3.31
C TYR A 237 -1.81 -27.69 -3.79
N GLY A 238 -1.83 -29.03 -3.64
CA GLY A 238 -2.97 -29.85 -4.03
C GLY A 238 -2.65 -31.35 -4.13
N PRO A 239 -3.65 -32.19 -4.47
CA PRO A 239 -3.52 -33.65 -4.48
C PRO A 239 -2.49 -34.17 -5.49
N ASP A 240 -2.18 -33.39 -6.53
CA ASP A 240 -1.12 -33.73 -7.47
C ASP A 240 0.28 -33.41 -6.92
N ALA A 241 0.44 -32.43 -6.02
CA ALA A 241 1.68 -32.25 -5.28
C ALA A 241 1.86 -33.36 -4.22
N ASP A 242 0.79 -33.73 -3.52
CA ASP A 242 0.78 -34.81 -2.52
C ASP A 242 1.31 -36.15 -3.09
N LYS A 243 0.88 -36.52 -4.30
CA LYS A 243 1.34 -37.77 -4.94
C LYS A 243 2.85 -37.86 -5.16
N HIS A 244 3.55 -36.73 -5.29
CA HIS A 244 4.95 -36.67 -5.71
C HIS A 244 5.91 -36.25 -4.60
N TYR A 245 5.42 -35.49 -3.61
CA TYR A 245 6.26 -34.95 -2.53
C TYR A 245 6.02 -35.62 -1.16
N ILE A 246 5.00 -36.47 -1.01
CA ILE A 246 4.81 -37.26 0.22
C ILE A 246 5.88 -38.35 0.35
N SER A 247 6.45 -38.43 1.55
CA SER A 247 7.54 -39.33 2.04
C SER A 247 7.33 -40.85 1.87
N GLY A 248 6.36 -41.30 1.05
CA GLY A 248 6.05 -42.71 0.79
C GLY A 248 6.54 -43.26 -0.56
N SER A 249 6.97 -42.41 -1.50
CA SER A 249 7.57 -42.88 -2.76
C SER A 249 9.04 -43.24 -2.56
N LYS A 250 9.49 -44.37 -3.12
CA LYS A 250 10.83 -45.00 -2.93
C LYS A 250 12.06 -44.13 -3.24
N GLN A 251 11.88 -42.86 -3.63
CA GLN A 251 12.92 -41.84 -3.72
C GLN A 251 12.34 -40.52 -3.20
N ASN A 252 13.00 -39.90 -2.24
CA ASN A 252 12.60 -38.61 -1.70
C ASN A 252 12.92 -37.52 -2.74
N PHE A 253 11.99 -37.26 -3.66
CA PHE A 253 12.16 -36.28 -4.74
C PHE A 253 12.60 -34.89 -4.23
N SER A 254 12.04 -34.45 -3.11
CA SER A 254 12.43 -33.23 -2.41
C SER A 254 13.89 -33.24 -1.93
N GLU A 255 14.39 -34.38 -1.47
CA GLU A 255 15.77 -34.53 -1.01
C GLU A 255 16.76 -34.41 -2.17
N THR A 256 16.46 -35.03 -3.31
CA THR A 256 17.29 -34.93 -4.51
C THR A 256 17.35 -33.50 -5.04
N ILE A 257 16.22 -32.78 -5.03
CA ILE A 257 16.18 -31.36 -5.39
C ILE A 257 17.10 -30.55 -4.47
N ILE A 258 16.98 -30.72 -3.16
CA ILE A 258 17.78 -29.97 -2.18
C ILE A 258 19.28 -30.26 -2.38
N GLU A 259 19.65 -31.51 -2.60
CA GLU A 259 21.04 -31.90 -2.84
C GLU A 259 21.60 -31.28 -4.13
N LEU A 260 20.83 -31.28 -5.21
CA LEU A 260 21.23 -30.67 -6.48
C LEU A 260 21.48 -29.16 -6.35
N PHE A 261 20.58 -28.44 -5.68
CA PHE A 261 20.77 -27.01 -5.40
C PHE A 261 21.92 -26.76 -4.43
N GLN A 262 22.07 -27.59 -3.39
CA GLN A 262 23.16 -27.47 -2.41
C GLN A 262 24.55 -27.64 -3.02
N GLN A 263 24.68 -28.44 -4.08
CA GLN A 263 25.95 -28.71 -4.76
C GLN A 263 26.29 -27.67 -5.83
N ASN A 264 25.30 -27.14 -6.56
CA ASN A 264 25.55 -26.33 -7.76
C ASN A 264 25.20 -24.84 -7.59
N TYR A 265 24.02 -24.51 -7.02
CA TYR A 265 23.50 -23.13 -6.94
C TYR A 265 22.82 -22.89 -5.58
N TYR A 266 23.61 -22.92 -4.51
CA TYR A 266 23.09 -22.76 -3.16
C TYR A 266 22.47 -21.38 -2.92
N ASP A 267 23.02 -20.32 -3.50
CA ASP A 267 22.54 -18.94 -3.31
C ASP A 267 21.10 -18.72 -3.85
N ASP A 268 20.63 -19.56 -4.77
CA ASP A 268 19.26 -19.52 -5.30
C ASP A 268 18.24 -20.23 -4.38
N LEU A 269 18.71 -21.18 -3.57
CA LEU A 269 17.85 -22.03 -2.73
C LEU A 269 17.01 -21.22 -1.73
N PRO A 270 17.54 -20.21 -1.00
CA PRO A 270 16.73 -19.39 -0.12
C PRO A 270 15.56 -18.70 -0.80
N ASN A 271 15.79 -18.11 -1.98
CA ASN A 271 14.74 -17.44 -2.75
C ASN A 271 13.64 -18.42 -3.18
N ILE A 272 14.04 -19.61 -3.60
CA ILE A 272 13.11 -20.68 -3.98
C ILE A 272 12.28 -21.11 -2.77
N VAL A 273 12.86 -21.24 -1.58
CA VAL A 273 12.14 -21.56 -0.33
C VAL A 273 11.11 -20.49 0.02
N LEU A 274 11.45 -19.21 -0.15
CA LEU A 274 10.52 -18.11 0.08
C LEU A 274 9.32 -18.13 -0.88
N LYS A 275 9.52 -18.53 -2.14
CA LYS A 275 8.46 -18.51 -3.16
C LYS A 275 7.65 -19.80 -3.28
N SER A 276 8.26 -20.95 -3.02
CA SER A 276 7.60 -22.26 -3.20
C SER A 276 7.00 -22.76 -1.89
N ASN A 277 5.68 -22.70 -1.77
CA ASN A 277 4.95 -23.23 -0.62
C ASN A 277 5.15 -24.76 -0.49
N VAL A 278 5.22 -25.47 -1.62
CA VAL A 278 5.36 -26.93 -1.66
C VAL A 278 6.64 -27.39 -0.97
N LEU A 279 7.79 -26.78 -1.26
CA LEU A 279 9.04 -27.17 -0.63
C LEU A 279 9.05 -26.96 0.89
N ARG A 280 8.39 -25.90 1.35
CA ARG A 280 8.29 -25.60 2.77
C ARG A 280 7.50 -26.66 3.53
N GLU A 281 6.41 -27.16 2.95
CA GLU A 281 5.57 -28.20 3.57
C GLU A 281 6.25 -29.58 3.64
N TYR A 282 6.87 -30.05 2.56
CA TYR A 282 7.36 -31.45 2.50
C TYR A 282 8.83 -31.64 2.88
N ALA A 283 9.63 -30.58 2.99
CA ALA A 283 11.08 -30.69 3.20
C ALA A 283 11.63 -29.78 4.31
N SER A 284 10.77 -29.29 5.21
CA SER A 284 11.13 -28.31 6.23
C SER A 284 12.37 -28.69 7.06
N ASP A 285 12.48 -29.93 7.53
CA ASP A 285 13.56 -30.35 8.44
C ASP A 285 14.92 -30.38 7.76
N LYS A 286 14.97 -30.91 6.53
CA LYS A 286 16.19 -30.94 5.72
C LYS A 286 16.59 -29.53 5.29
N LEU A 287 15.62 -28.70 4.90
CA LEU A 287 15.86 -27.29 4.55
C LEU A 287 16.45 -26.51 5.73
N ILE A 288 15.88 -26.63 6.94
CA ILE A 288 16.44 -25.99 8.14
C ILE A 288 17.88 -26.46 8.37
N THR A 289 18.14 -27.76 8.25
CA THR A 289 19.49 -28.32 8.45
C THR A 289 20.48 -27.75 7.43
N VAL A 290 20.13 -27.76 6.15
CA VAL A 290 20.99 -27.28 5.05
C VAL A 290 21.21 -25.76 5.11
N LEU A 291 20.18 -24.98 5.43
CA LEU A 291 20.27 -23.53 5.55
C LEU A 291 21.04 -23.08 6.80
N CYS A 292 21.02 -23.85 7.89
CA CYS A 292 21.83 -23.58 9.08
C CYS A 292 23.32 -23.94 8.89
N GLN A 293 23.63 -24.96 8.10
CA GLN A 293 25.01 -25.44 7.91
C GLN A 293 25.87 -24.58 6.98
N LYS A 294 25.24 -23.88 6.02
CA LYS A 294 25.94 -23.08 5.00
C LYS A 294 25.53 -21.61 5.08
N THR A 295 26.45 -20.74 4.67
CA THR A 295 26.20 -19.30 4.49
C THR A 295 26.20 -18.94 3.01
N CYS A 296 25.47 -17.90 2.64
CA CYS A 296 25.45 -17.40 1.26
C CYS A 296 26.59 -16.41 1.03
N ASN A 297 27.08 -16.34 -0.21
CA ASN A 297 28.18 -15.43 -0.58
C ASN A 297 27.70 -13.99 -0.79
N ASN A 298 26.46 -13.83 -1.25
CA ASN A 298 25.84 -12.54 -1.55
C ASN A 298 25.02 -12.05 -0.35
N GLN A 299 25.16 -10.76 0.01
CA GLN A 299 24.37 -10.11 1.05
C GLN A 299 22.86 -10.31 0.85
N LYS A 300 22.36 -10.18 -0.40
CA LYS A 300 20.94 -10.40 -0.72
C LYS A 300 20.52 -11.85 -0.43
N ALA A 301 21.30 -12.82 -0.90
CA ALA A 301 21.04 -14.24 -0.69
C ALA A 301 21.13 -14.62 0.80
N GLN A 302 22.02 -13.95 1.55
CA GLN A 302 22.14 -14.12 3.00
C GLN A 302 20.90 -13.61 3.74
N THR A 303 20.34 -12.47 3.35
CA THR A 303 19.06 -11.98 3.88
C THR A 303 17.92 -12.92 3.53
N GLU A 304 17.86 -13.39 2.28
CA GLU A 304 16.87 -14.38 1.85
C GLU A 304 17.00 -15.68 2.66
N ARG A 305 18.23 -16.12 2.98
CA ARG A 305 18.53 -17.29 3.83
C ARG A 305 17.98 -17.13 5.23
N LEU A 306 18.27 -16.01 5.88
CA LEU A 306 17.78 -15.73 7.23
C LEU A 306 16.25 -15.66 7.24
N LEU A 307 15.64 -14.96 6.27
CA LEU A 307 14.18 -14.89 6.15
C LEU A 307 13.56 -16.27 5.87
N ALA A 308 14.19 -17.10 5.04
CA ALA A 308 13.72 -18.47 4.79
C ALA A 308 13.75 -19.31 6.07
N LEU A 309 14.81 -19.18 6.90
CA LEU A 309 14.88 -19.81 8.22
C LEU A 309 13.78 -19.32 9.15
N VAL A 310 13.46 -18.02 9.16
CA VAL A 310 12.33 -17.47 9.93
C VAL A 310 11.03 -18.14 9.52
N VAL A 311 10.71 -18.20 8.22
CA VAL A 311 9.46 -18.81 7.72
C VAL A 311 9.39 -20.31 8.06
N LEU A 312 10.49 -21.05 7.90
CA LEU A 312 10.53 -22.48 8.22
C LEU A 312 10.38 -22.76 9.73
N HIS A 313 10.98 -21.91 10.59
CA HIS A 313 10.83 -22.05 12.04
C HIS A 313 9.44 -21.65 12.53
N ILE A 314 8.77 -20.69 11.88
CA ILE A 314 7.35 -20.37 12.11
C ILE A 314 6.49 -21.60 11.83
N GLN A 315 6.68 -22.28 10.69
CA GLN A 315 5.93 -23.52 10.37
C GLN A 315 6.16 -24.66 11.38
N LYS A 316 7.33 -24.70 12.03
CA LYS A 316 7.63 -25.64 13.12
C LYS A 316 7.16 -25.15 14.50
N CYS A 317 6.35 -24.09 14.55
CA CYS A 317 5.86 -23.44 15.75
C CYS A 317 6.98 -22.99 16.72
N ASN A 318 8.18 -22.69 16.21
CA ASN A 318 9.33 -22.27 17.01
C ASN A 318 9.57 -20.76 16.91
N MET A 319 8.69 -19.99 17.54
CA MET A 319 8.70 -18.52 17.45
C MET A 319 9.98 -17.87 18.00
N LYS A 320 10.63 -18.48 19.00
CA LYS A 320 11.86 -17.91 19.61
C LYS A 320 13.01 -17.88 18.60
N LYS A 321 13.30 -19.02 17.96
CA LYS A 321 14.34 -19.09 16.93
C LYS A 321 14.03 -18.21 15.73
N SER A 322 12.75 -18.13 15.34
CA SER A 322 12.30 -17.22 14.29
C SER A 322 12.59 -15.77 14.64
N GLN A 323 12.37 -15.37 15.90
CA GLN A 323 12.68 -14.02 16.35
C GLN A 323 14.18 -13.74 16.35
N ASP A 324 15.00 -14.69 16.83
CA ASP A 324 16.46 -14.55 16.86
C ASP A 324 17.02 -14.32 15.44
N PHE A 325 16.64 -15.17 14.48
CA PHE A 325 17.06 -15.00 13.08
C PHE A 325 16.53 -13.73 12.43
N LEU A 326 15.34 -13.27 12.83
CA LEU A 326 14.77 -12.02 12.33
C LEU A 326 15.58 -10.82 12.82
N THR A 327 16.03 -10.83 14.08
CA THR A 327 16.83 -9.75 14.66
C THR A 327 18.24 -9.64 14.07
N ASP A 328 18.75 -10.72 13.46
CA ASP A 328 20.04 -10.74 12.76
C ASP A 328 20.00 -10.04 11.38
N ILE A 329 18.81 -9.67 10.89
CA ILE A 329 18.64 -9.05 9.57
C ILE A 329 18.68 -7.52 9.68
N ARG A 330 19.36 -6.86 8.74
CA ARG A 330 19.36 -5.40 8.62
C ARG A 330 18.01 -4.87 8.14
N GLU A 331 17.60 -3.73 8.69
CA GLU A 331 16.30 -3.09 8.42
C GLU A 331 16.02 -2.77 6.94
N ASP A 332 17.03 -2.28 6.20
CA ASP A 332 16.87 -1.96 4.78
C ASP A 332 16.83 -3.21 3.89
N ASP A 333 17.58 -4.24 4.28
CA ASP A 333 17.66 -5.51 3.54
C ASP A 333 16.33 -6.27 3.65
N ILE A 334 15.74 -6.35 4.85
CA ILE A 334 14.43 -7.00 5.07
C ILE A 334 13.33 -6.29 4.29
N LYS A 335 13.35 -4.95 4.23
CA LYS A 335 12.39 -4.16 3.45
C LYS A 335 12.42 -4.56 1.97
N ASN A 336 13.61 -4.68 1.39
CA ASN A 336 13.76 -5.01 -0.02
C ASN A 336 13.31 -6.43 -0.34
N VAL A 337 13.66 -7.41 0.51
CA VAL A 337 13.30 -8.82 0.31
C VAL A 337 11.80 -9.06 0.53
N LEU A 338 11.18 -8.45 1.56
CA LEU A 338 9.74 -8.56 1.79
C LEU A 338 8.91 -7.84 0.72
N LEU A 339 9.40 -6.74 0.14
CA LEU A 339 8.72 -6.10 -1.02
C LEU A 339 8.76 -6.98 -2.27
N GLN A 340 9.79 -7.81 -2.44
CA GLN A 340 9.86 -8.79 -3.54
C GLN A 340 8.98 -10.02 -3.28
N ASN A 341 8.81 -10.41 -2.01
CA ASN A 341 8.05 -11.59 -1.59
C ASN A 341 6.85 -11.18 -0.71
N TRP A 342 6.09 -10.18 -1.14
CA TRP A 342 5.00 -9.59 -0.35
C TRP A 342 3.87 -10.57 -0.02
N GLU A 343 3.71 -11.62 -0.82
CA GLU A 343 2.73 -12.69 -0.61
C GLU A 343 2.92 -13.37 0.74
N LEU A 344 4.15 -13.42 1.26
CA LEU A 344 4.46 -14.01 2.58
C LEU A 344 3.83 -13.24 3.75
N LEU A 345 3.41 -11.99 3.56
CA LEU A 345 2.79 -11.18 4.62
C LEU A 345 1.30 -11.49 4.81
N PHE A 346 0.72 -12.27 3.92
CA PHE A 346 -0.72 -12.50 3.86
C PHE A 346 -1.03 -13.98 3.72
N ASP A 347 -1.94 -14.49 4.55
CA ASP A 347 -2.46 -15.84 4.37
C ASP A 347 -3.59 -15.82 3.32
N GLN A 348 -3.48 -16.70 2.32
CA GLN A 348 -4.56 -16.95 1.37
C GLN A 348 -5.35 -18.16 1.83
N ILE A 349 -6.40 -17.96 2.63
CA ILE A 349 -7.29 -19.06 3.03
C ILE A 349 -8.07 -19.56 1.81
N PRO A 350 -7.92 -20.82 1.37
CA PRO A 350 -8.76 -21.38 0.33
C PRO A 350 -9.96 -22.05 0.98
N ILE A 351 -11.16 -21.47 0.92
CA ILE A 351 -12.46 -22.19 0.85
C ILE A 351 -13.56 -21.21 0.40
N SER A 352 -14.24 -21.60 -0.69
CA SER A 352 -15.66 -21.34 -1.03
C SER A 352 -16.38 -20.13 -0.41
N SER A 353 -16.17 -18.90 -0.92
CA SER A 353 -17.25 -17.94 -1.21
C SER A 353 -16.67 -16.66 -1.83
N LYS A 354 -17.53 -15.87 -2.48
CA LYS A 354 -17.20 -14.77 -3.41
C LYS A 354 -16.51 -13.53 -2.79
N HIS A 355 -16.00 -13.58 -1.56
CA HIS A 355 -15.25 -12.47 -0.94
C HIS A 355 -14.05 -12.99 -0.11
N LYS A 356 -12.88 -13.15 -0.74
CA LYS A 356 -11.65 -13.53 -0.04
C LYS A 356 -11.07 -12.33 0.73
N LEU A 357 -10.97 -12.47 2.05
CA LEU A 357 -10.06 -11.64 2.84
C LEU A 357 -8.74 -12.36 3.04
N ALA A 358 -7.66 -11.61 2.83
CA ALA A 358 -6.35 -12.02 3.28
C ALA A 358 -6.26 -11.67 4.77
N SER A 359 -5.85 -12.58 5.63
CA SER A 359 -5.41 -12.25 6.98
C SER A 359 -3.91 -11.96 6.98
N PHE A 360 -3.41 -11.30 8.03
CA PHE A 360 -1.96 -11.23 8.21
C PHE A 360 -1.41 -12.62 8.54
N SER A 361 -0.31 -12.98 7.88
CA SER A 361 0.41 -14.22 8.20
C SER A 361 1.12 -14.11 9.54
N GLU A 362 1.48 -15.25 10.14
CA GLU A 362 2.29 -15.30 11.36
C GLU A 362 3.65 -14.59 11.19
N LEU A 363 4.23 -14.63 9.98
CA LEU A 363 5.42 -13.85 9.64
C LEU A 363 5.14 -12.35 9.77
N CYS A 364 4.03 -11.87 9.22
CA CYS A 364 3.67 -10.45 9.31
C CYS A 364 3.51 -10.02 10.77
N VAL A 365 2.81 -10.82 11.59
CA VAL A 365 2.63 -10.57 13.02
C VAL A 365 3.97 -10.50 13.76
N LEU A 366 4.90 -11.43 13.48
CA LEU A 366 6.24 -11.40 14.05
C LEU A 366 7.04 -10.15 13.63
N VAL A 367 6.93 -9.74 12.37
CA VAL A 367 7.59 -8.51 11.89
C VAL A 367 6.93 -7.27 12.50
N MET A 368 5.63 -7.27 12.79
CA MET A 368 4.96 -6.17 13.50
C MET A 368 5.49 -5.97 14.92
N SER A 369 5.85 -7.06 15.62
CA SER A 369 6.38 -6.96 16.98
C SER A 369 7.87 -6.56 17.00
N VAL A 370 8.68 -7.03 16.06
CA VAL A 370 10.13 -6.74 16.01
C VAL A 370 10.44 -5.43 15.29
N TYR A 371 9.84 -5.18 14.12
CA TYR A 371 10.13 -4.04 13.26
C TYR A 371 8.88 -3.24 12.84
N PRO A 372 8.14 -2.64 13.80
CA PRO A 372 6.88 -1.96 13.53
C PRO A 372 7.00 -0.81 12.52
N GLU A 373 8.12 -0.06 12.53
CA GLU A 373 8.29 1.05 11.61
C GLU A 373 8.57 0.63 10.16
N ILE A 374 9.28 -0.49 9.98
CA ILE A 374 9.64 -1.03 8.67
C ILE A 374 8.41 -1.62 8.02
N ILE A 375 7.65 -2.45 8.75
CA ILE A 375 6.44 -3.05 8.21
C ILE A 375 5.44 -1.97 7.79
N SER A 376 5.29 -0.88 8.55
CA SER A 376 4.48 0.27 8.11
C SER A 376 4.98 0.89 6.80
N LYS A 377 6.30 1.02 6.59
CA LYS A 377 6.86 1.50 5.30
C LYS A 377 6.54 0.52 4.17
N ILE A 378 6.66 -0.79 4.42
CA ILE A 378 6.35 -1.84 3.44
C ILE A 378 4.87 -1.79 3.07
N LEU A 379 3.96 -1.78 4.05
CA LEU A 379 2.52 -1.74 3.82
C LEU A 379 2.09 -0.51 3.01
N VAL A 380 2.67 0.67 3.29
CA VAL A 380 2.43 1.88 2.47
C VAL A 380 2.94 1.69 1.04
N ALA A 381 4.14 1.15 0.85
CA ALA A 381 4.68 0.87 -0.49
C ALA A 381 3.84 -0.17 -1.27
N LEU A 382 3.24 -1.15 -0.59
CA LEU A 382 2.31 -2.11 -1.22
C LEU A 382 1.02 -1.43 -1.71
N VAL A 383 0.53 -0.41 -0.99
CA VAL A 383 -0.68 0.34 -1.34
C VAL A 383 -0.42 1.40 -2.41
N ILE A 384 0.64 2.21 -2.26
CA ILE A 384 0.90 3.37 -3.11
C ILE A 384 1.77 3.01 -4.32
N ASP A 385 2.91 2.36 -4.10
CA ASP A 385 3.94 2.17 -5.14
C ASP A 385 3.62 0.95 -6.01
N ARG A 386 3.38 -0.21 -5.39
CA ARG A 386 3.12 -1.48 -6.08
C ARG A 386 1.64 -1.67 -6.46
N LYS A 387 0.72 -1.02 -5.74
CA LYS A 387 -0.75 -1.13 -5.93
C LYS A 387 -1.28 -2.58 -5.90
N VAL A 388 -0.61 -3.46 -5.15
CA VAL A 388 -1.02 -4.88 -5.03
C VAL A 388 -2.18 -5.06 -4.04
N VAL A 389 -2.33 -4.15 -3.08
CA VAL A 389 -3.42 -4.13 -2.09
C VAL A 389 -4.00 -2.73 -2.03
N THR A 390 -5.34 -2.59 -2.09
CA THR A 390 -5.99 -1.29 -1.94
C THR A 390 -6.06 -0.86 -0.46
N LEU A 391 -6.11 0.45 -0.20
CA LEU A 391 -6.27 0.96 1.18
C LEU A 391 -7.48 0.34 1.87
N HIS A 392 -8.63 0.26 1.18
CA HIS A 392 -9.84 -0.35 1.73
C HIS A 392 -9.61 -1.79 2.17
N LYS A 393 -8.95 -2.60 1.34
CA LYS A 393 -8.63 -3.98 1.68
C LYS A 393 -7.69 -4.01 2.88
N MET A 394 -6.61 -3.21 2.88
CA MET A 394 -5.65 -3.14 3.99
C MET A 394 -6.32 -2.79 5.33
N LEU A 395 -7.19 -1.78 5.35
CA LEU A 395 -7.97 -1.41 6.55
C LEU A 395 -8.80 -2.57 7.04
N LYS A 396 -9.46 -3.30 6.13
CA LYS A 396 -10.29 -4.45 6.48
C LYS A 396 -9.48 -5.57 7.14
N ILE A 397 -8.25 -5.83 6.66
CA ILE A 397 -7.35 -6.82 7.27
C ILE A 397 -6.99 -6.40 8.71
N PHE A 398 -6.65 -5.13 8.94
CA PHE A 398 -6.36 -4.63 10.29
C PHE A 398 -7.59 -4.71 11.22
N LEU A 399 -8.78 -4.36 10.73
CA LEU A 399 -10.01 -4.40 11.53
C LEU A 399 -10.45 -5.83 11.88
N GLU A 400 -10.07 -6.83 11.08
CA GLU A 400 -10.28 -8.24 11.42
C GLU A 400 -9.19 -8.79 12.37
N TYR A 401 -7.95 -8.30 12.23
CA TYR A 401 -6.82 -8.73 13.07
C TYR A 401 -6.88 -8.19 14.50
N LEU A 402 -7.09 -6.88 14.66
CA LEU A 402 -6.97 -6.19 15.95
C LEU A 402 -7.89 -6.74 17.06
N PRO A 403 -9.17 -7.09 16.79
CA PRO A 403 -10.04 -7.67 17.82
C PRO A 403 -9.60 -9.06 18.28
N VAL A 404 -8.87 -9.79 17.43
CA VAL A 404 -8.42 -11.17 17.70
C VAL A 404 -7.06 -11.18 18.41
N SER A 405 -6.23 -10.15 18.20
CA SER A 405 -4.93 -10.00 18.85
C SER A 405 -5.08 -9.48 20.29
N ILE A 406 -4.73 -10.29 21.30
CA ILE A 406 -4.76 -9.92 22.72
C ILE A 406 -3.32 -9.66 23.21
N GLY A 407 -3.12 -8.66 24.07
CA GLY A 407 -1.83 -8.41 24.73
C GLY A 407 -0.83 -7.60 23.89
N SER A 408 0.44 -8.02 23.88
CA SER A 408 1.55 -7.33 23.20
C SER A 408 1.39 -7.23 21.68
N ASP A 409 0.71 -8.21 21.09
CA ASP A 409 0.56 -8.29 19.64
C ASP A 409 -0.48 -7.29 19.15
N GLY A 410 -1.57 -7.11 19.93
CA GLY A 410 -2.57 -6.09 19.65
C GLY A 410 -2.05 -4.66 19.82
N THR A 411 -1.17 -4.41 20.79
CA THR A 411 -0.55 -3.08 20.96
C THR A 411 0.43 -2.78 19.83
N SER A 412 1.23 -3.77 19.42
CA SER A 412 2.15 -3.66 18.27
C SER A 412 1.37 -3.45 16.97
N GLY A 413 0.32 -4.24 16.73
CA GLY A 413 -0.56 -4.09 15.57
C GLY A 413 -1.25 -2.72 15.49
N SER A 414 -1.73 -2.20 16.62
CA SER A 414 -2.35 -0.87 16.69
C SER A 414 -1.34 0.23 16.37
N LYS A 415 -0.11 0.13 16.91
CA LYS A 415 0.99 1.05 16.58
C LYS A 415 1.34 0.99 15.09
N VAL A 416 1.42 -0.21 14.52
CA VAL A 416 1.68 -0.41 13.09
C VAL A 416 0.58 0.21 12.23
N LEU A 417 -0.70 0.03 12.58
CA LEU A 417 -1.81 0.67 11.88
C LEU A 417 -1.67 2.20 11.90
N GLN A 418 -1.47 2.78 13.08
CA GLN A 418 -1.30 4.22 13.24
C GLN A 418 -0.15 4.78 12.39
N VAL A 419 1.04 4.17 12.48
CA VAL A 419 2.22 4.61 11.70
C VAL A 419 2.04 4.39 10.20
N THR A 420 1.33 3.32 9.80
CA THR A 420 0.98 3.07 8.38
C THR A 420 0.07 4.16 7.85
N LEU A 421 -0.96 4.55 8.61
CA LEU A 421 -1.87 5.64 8.25
C LEU A 421 -1.16 6.98 8.19
N GLU A 422 -0.33 7.31 9.19
CA GLU A 422 0.49 8.53 9.18
C GLU A 422 1.33 8.63 7.90
N LYS A 423 2.09 7.57 7.58
CA LYS A 423 2.96 7.53 6.40
C LYS A 423 2.19 7.51 5.09
N TYR A 424 1.04 6.83 5.06
CA TYR A 424 0.12 6.83 3.92
C TYR A 424 -0.36 8.25 3.63
N PHE A 425 -0.85 8.96 4.64
CA PHE A 425 -1.35 10.32 4.48
C PHE A 425 -0.27 11.32 4.10
N VAL A 426 0.92 11.22 4.70
CA VAL A 426 2.06 12.04 4.26
C VAL A 426 2.30 11.82 2.77
N SER A 427 2.43 10.57 2.32
CA SER A 427 2.71 10.24 0.92
C SER A 427 1.54 10.58 -0.03
N TYR A 428 0.31 10.51 0.46
CA TYR A 428 -0.90 10.83 -0.30
C TYR A 428 -1.04 12.34 -0.52
N PHE A 429 -0.79 13.15 0.51
CA PHE A 429 -0.95 14.60 0.47
C PHE A 429 0.26 15.37 -0.06
N THR A 430 1.46 14.79 -0.09
CA THR A 430 2.63 15.41 -0.76
C THR A 430 2.37 15.73 -2.25
N LYS A 431 1.35 15.13 -2.85
CA LYS A 431 0.95 15.36 -4.25
C LYS A 431 0.11 16.61 -4.48
N TYR A 432 -0.36 17.27 -3.43
CA TYR A 432 -1.31 18.39 -3.53
C TYR A 432 -0.78 19.64 -2.85
N ASP A 433 -1.06 20.80 -3.45
CA ASP A 433 -0.75 22.10 -2.83
C ASP A 433 -1.79 22.48 -1.77
N ASN A 434 -1.40 23.32 -0.80
CA ASN A 434 -2.25 23.74 0.33
C ASN A 434 -3.60 24.36 -0.12
N THR A 435 -3.63 25.04 -1.27
CA THR A 435 -4.86 25.63 -1.84
C THR A 435 -5.81 24.60 -2.44
N GLU A 436 -5.29 23.49 -2.97
CA GLU A 436 -6.08 22.40 -3.56
C GLU A 436 -6.69 21.48 -2.49
N LEU A 437 -6.03 21.37 -1.34
CA LEU A 437 -6.51 20.59 -0.19
C LEU A 437 -7.92 20.97 0.27
N SER A 438 -8.27 22.25 0.20
CA SER A 438 -9.59 22.76 0.60
C SER A 438 -10.74 22.34 -0.32
N LYS A 439 -10.43 21.91 -1.55
CA LYS A 439 -11.40 21.50 -2.58
C LYS A 439 -11.43 19.98 -2.79
N LEU A 440 -10.58 19.23 -2.09
CA LEU A 440 -10.40 17.80 -2.29
C LEU A 440 -11.56 17.00 -1.69
N THR A 441 -12.24 16.20 -2.52
CA THR A 441 -13.19 15.19 -2.05
C THR A 441 -12.48 13.88 -1.80
N LEU A 442 -12.30 13.52 -0.52
CA LEU A 442 -11.75 12.23 -0.13
C LEU A 442 -12.66 11.07 -0.54
N ASP A 443 -12.08 9.98 -1.05
CA ASP A 443 -12.83 8.74 -1.29
C ASP A 443 -13.25 8.09 0.05
N ARG A 444 -14.18 7.12 -0.03
CA ARG A 444 -14.73 6.48 1.16
C ARG A 444 -13.64 5.79 2.01
N ALA A 445 -12.68 5.14 1.36
CA ALA A 445 -11.63 4.42 2.07
C ALA A 445 -10.67 5.37 2.80
N THR A 446 -10.29 6.48 2.18
CA THR A 446 -9.41 7.49 2.80
C THR A 446 -10.12 8.21 3.95
N ASN A 447 -11.43 8.46 3.83
CA ASN A 447 -12.23 9.00 4.93
C ASN A 447 -12.27 8.05 6.14
N GLU A 448 -12.51 6.75 5.92
CA GLU A 448 -12.50 5.77 7.01
C GLU A 448 -11.11 5.60 7.63
N ALA A 449 -10.04 5.62 6.82
CA ALA A 449 -8.66 5.67 7.32
C ALA A 449 -8.42 6.88 8.23
N LEU A 450 -8.92 8.06 7.86
CA LEU A 450 -8.73 9.29 8.63
C LEU A 450 -9.48 9.21 9.97
N LYS A 451 -10.72 8.70 9.95
CA LYS A 451 -11.49 8.41 11.18
C LYS A 451 -10.73 7.46 12.10
N LEU A 452 -10.20 6.36 11.56
CA LEU A 452 -9.43 5.38 12.34
C LEU A 452 -8.16 5.99 12.93
N LEU A 453 -7.46 6.85 12.19
CA LEU A 453 -6.28 7.55 12.69
C LEU A 453 -6.63 8.48 13.87
N VAL A 454 -7.71 9.26 13.74
CA VAL A 454 -8.19 10.14 14.83
C VAL A 454 -8.60 9.33 16.07
N ARG A 455 -9.35 8.24 15.89
CA ARG A 455 -9.70 7.33 16.99
C ARG A 455 -8.47 6.72 17.65
N SER A 456 -7.44 6.37 16.87
CA SER A 456 -6.17 5.86 17.39
C SER A 456 -5.48 6.87 18.29
N TYR A 457 -5.43 8.15 17.91
CA TYR A 457 -4.85 9.20 18.75
C TYR A 457 -5.65 9.45 20.03
N LEU A 458 -6.98 9.50 19.94
CA LEU A 458 -7.86 9.68 21.11
C LEU A 458 -7.70 8.53 22.10
N SER A 459 -7.71 7.29 21.60
CA SER A 459 -7.46 6.09 22.41
C SER A 459 -6.07 6.12 23.05
N GLN A 460 -5.03 6.50 22.30
CA GLN A 460 -3.67 6.62 22.82
C GLN A 460 -3.56 7.69 23.92
N LEU A 461 -4.22 8.84 23.77
CA LEU A 461 -4.27 9.88 24.80
C LEU A 461 -4.96 9.38 26.08
N GLN A 462 -6.09 8.69 25.94
CA GLN A 462 -6.81 8.11 27.08
C GLN A 462 -5.95 7.06 27.81
N ILE A 463 -5.27 6.18 27.08
CA ILE A 463 -4.37 5.17 27.67
C ILE A 463 -3.21 5.84 28.42
N LEU A 464 -2.61 6.89 27.85
CA LEU A 464 -1.52 7.62 28.50
C LEU A 464 -1.99 8.33 29.77
N GLN A 465 -3.17 8.93 29.75
CA GLN A 465 -3.77 9.57 30.92
C GLN A 465 -4.10 8.55 32.03
N LEU A 466 -4.61 7.36 31.69
CA LEU A 466 -4.85 6.30 32.67
C LEU A 466 -3.54 5.81 33.31
N LYS A 467 -2.46 5.72 32.52
CA LYS A 467 -1.13 5.40 33.05
C LYS A 467 -0.65 6.48 34.02
N GLU A 468 -0.83 7.76 33.70
CA GLU A 468 -0.48 8.89 34.59
C GLU A 468 -1.25 8.82 35.92
N LYS A 469 -2.56 8.56 35.88
CA LYS A 469 -3.38 8.42 37.09
C LYS A 469 -2.95 7.25 37.96
N ASN A 470 -2.59 6.11 37.36
CA ASN A 470 -2.10 4.95 38.09
C ASN A 470 -0.72 5.21 38.73
N SER A 471 0.18 5.94 38.06
CA SER A 471 1.45 6.37 38.64
C SER A 471 1.28 7.27 39.87
N LYS A 472 0.31 8.20 39.85
CA LYS A 472 -0.02 9.05 41.01
C LYS A 472 -0.42 8.24 42.26
N VAL A 473 -1.18 7.15 42.11
CA VAL A 473 -1.62 6.31 43.24
C VAL A 473 -0.44 5.61 43.94
N TYR A 474 0.66 5.36 43.23
CA TYR A 474 1.88 4.80 43.84
C TYR A 474 2.74 5.87 44.52
N GLU A 475 2.81 7.08 43.98
CA GLU A 475 3.54 8.21 44.60
C GLU A 475 2.80 8.78 45.83
N GLU A 476 1.47 8.95 45.77
CA GLU A 476 0.67 9.40 46.93
C GLU A 476 0.72 8.40 48.09
N LYS A 477 0.87 7.09 47.83
CA LYS A 477 1.08 6.07 48.87
C LYS A 477 2.46 6.14 49.53
N GLN A 478 3.48 6.70 48.87
CA GLN A 478 4.80 6.91 49.47
C GLN A 478 4.87 8.23 50.26
N VAL A 479 4.10 9.26 49.86
CA VAL A 479 4.09 10.56 50.55
C VAL A 479 3.33 10.50 51.89
N PHE A 480 2.38 9.59 52.07
CA PHE A 480 1.67 9.41 53.36
C PHE A 480 2.53 8.78 54.48
N ASP A 481 3.76 8.33 54.20
CA ASP A 481 4.70 7.79 55.21
C ASP A 481 5.79 8.80 55.66
N GLU A 482 5.86 10.00 55.06
CA GLU A 482 6.87 11.02 55.40
C GLU A 482 6.28 12.40 55.78
N ASP A 483 5.23 12.41 56.61
CA ASP A 483 4.88 13.62 57.38
C ASP A 483 5.84 13.77 58.57
N ASN A 484 7.04 14.29 58.31
CA ASN A 484 7.87 15.02 59.28
C ASN A 484 9.14 15.56 58.59
N LYS A 485 9.10 16.80 58.08
CA LYS A 485 10.17 17.80 58.23
C LYS A 485 9.83 19.15 57.57
N GLU A 486 9.77 20.13 58.47
CA GLU A 486 10.05 21.57 58.40
C GLU A 486 10.28 22.29 57.06
N GLU A 487 9.58 23.42 57.00
CA GLU A 487 9.73 24.61 56.15
C GLU A 487 11.14 24.91 55.64
N SER A 488 11.25 25.24 54.35
CA SER A 488 12.27 26.18 53.89
C SER A 488 11.84 26.97 52.64
N ALA A 489 11.50 28.24 52.90
CA ALA A 489 11.67 29.44 52.08
C ALA A 489 11.55 29.34 50.55
N GLU A 490 10.34 29.55 50.03
CA GLU A 490 10.11 29.94 48.63
C GLU A 490 10.57 31.39 48.37
N LYS A 491 11.59 31.54 47.52
CA LYS A 491 11.97 32.82 46.90
C LYS A 491 10.87 33.23 45.91
N ARG A 492 10.13 34.29 46.24
CA ARG A 492 9.24 35.00 45.31
C ARG A 492 10.05 35.66 44.20
N GLN A 493 9.86 35.23 42.95
CA GLN A 493 10.22 35.99 41.75
C GLN A 493 8.95 36.61 41.13
N PRO A 494 9.01 37.84 40.61
CA PRO A 494 7.83 38.56 40.14
C PRO A 494 7.27 37.99 38.83
N TYR A 495 5.94 37.97 38.79
CA TYR A 495 5.06 37.52 37.71
C TYR A 495 5.09 38.54 36.56
N PHE A 496 5.16 38.07 35.31
CA PHE A 496 5.35 38.82 34.04
C PHE A 496 6.79 39.09 33.61
N GLU A 497 7.49 38.05 33.17
CA GLU A 497 8.44 38.18 32.06
C GLU A 497 7.95 37.33 30.89
N GLU A 498 7.91 37.93 29.71
CA GLU A 498 7.70 37.24 28.45
C GLU A 498 8.76 36.15 28.31
N ILE A 499 8.36 34.88 28.46
CA ILE A 499 9.21 33.76 28.09
C ILE A 499 9.42 33.86 26.58
N ASN A 500 10.59 34.39 26.24
CA ASN A 500 11.10 34.55 24.89
C ASN A 500 10.81 33.29 24.06
N ALA A 501 10.05 33.49 22.97
CA ALA A 501 9.73 32.50 21.95
C ALA A 501 10.96 32.12 21.10
N LYS A 502 12.01 31.61 21.74
CA LYS A 502 13.23 31.13 21.07
C LYS A 502 13.65 29.80 21.67
N ASN A 503 12.98 28.73 21.22
CA ASN A 503 13.51 27.38 20.96
C ASN A 503 12.40 26.31 21.05
N CYS A 504 11.45 26.33 20.11
CA CYS A 504 10.75 25.11 19.72
C CYS A 504 11.20 24.76 18.30
N GLN A 505 12.09 23.77 18.17
CA GLN A 505 12.28 23.10 16.89
C GLN A 505 10.90 22.58 16.46
N LYS A 506 10.37 23.09 15.34
CA LYS A 506 9.09 22.62 14.79
C LYS A 506 9.25 21.16 14.42
N GLU A 507 8.76 20.26 15.25
CA GLU A 507 8.67 18.83 14.91
C GLU A 507 7.84 18.69 13.62
N SER A 508 8.38 17.97 12.64
CA SER A 508 7.69 17.71 11.38
C SER A 508 6.73 16.51 11.54
N TYR A 509 5.44 16.80 11.66
CA TYR A 509 4.36 15.80 11.66
C TYR A 509 3.26 16.17 10.66
N LEU A 510 2.37 15.21 10.37
CA LEU A 510 1.27 15.36 9.41
C LEU A 510 0.44 16.60 9.75
N PHE A 511 0.24 17.48 8.75
CA PHE A 511 -0.47 18.76 8.87
C PHE A 511 0.08 19.75 9.91
N SER A 512 1.36 19.62 10.33
CA SER A 512 1.98 20.57 11.27
C SER A 512 1.82 22.05 10.87
N ASN A 513 1.76 22.35 9.57
CA ASN A 513 1.53 23.71 9.06
C ASN A 513 0.12 24.27 9.32
N PHE A 514 -0.87 23.41 9.57
CA PHE A 514 -2.26 23.82 9.80
C PHE A 514 -2.58 24.04 11.28
N ARG A 515 -1.72 23.60 12.20
CA ARG A 515 -1.96 23.78 13.64
C ARG A 515 -1.86 25.26 14.00
N HIS A 516 -2.90 25.78 14.64
CA HIS A 516 -2.94 27.17 15.12
C HIS A 516 -1.97 27.41 16.28
N ASP A 517 -1.40 28.62 16.36
CA ASP A 517 -0.39 29.02 17.35
C ASP A 517 -1.01 29.25 18.74
N TYR A 518 -2.30 29.62 18.82
CA TYR A 518 -3.00 29.83 20.10
C TYR A 518 -3.05 28.56 20.96
N LEU A 519 -2.98 27.38 20.33
CA LEU A 519 -3.02 26.09 21.03
C LEU A 519 -1.80 25.87 21.93
N ASP A 520 -0.65 26.50 21.63
CA ASP A 520 0.52 26.47 22.52
C ASP A 520 0.32 27.32 23.78
N LYS A 521 -0.65 28.24 23.77
CA LYS A 521 -1.04 29.07 24.91
C LYS A 521 -2.14 28.44 25.77
N MET A 522 -2.53 27.20 25.46
CA MET A 522 -3.55 26.44 26.19
C MET A 522 -2.94 25.29 27.00
N PRO A 523 -3.64 24.81 28.05
CA PRO A 523 -3.28 23.57 28.73
C PRO A 523 -3.30 22.38 27.74
N PRO A 524 -2.35 21.44 27.82
CA PRO A 524 -1.31 21.27 28.84
C PRO A 524 0.00 22.04 28.60
N PHE A 525 0.17 22.73 27.46
CA PHE A 525 1.44 23.38 27.08
C PHE A 525 1.74 24.64 27.87
N GLN A 526 0.69 25.38 28.22
CA GLN A 526 0.75 26.52 29.10
C GLN A 526 -0.22 26.33 30.26
N MET A 527 0.25 26.63 31.46
CA MET A 527 -0.51 26.51 32.69
C MET A 527 -1.78 27.38 32.65
N GLU A 528 -2.90 26.83 33.12
CA GLU A 528 -4.16 27.56 33.23
C GLU A 528 -4.02 28.69 34.27
N ILE A 529 -4.12 29.94 33.82
CA ILE A 529 -3.91 31.13 34.66
C ILE A 529 -5.17 31.45 35.48
N THR A 530 -6.35 31.14 34.94
CA THR A 530 -7.66 31.43 35.52
C THR A 530 -7.79 30.87 36.94
N SER A 531 -7.57 29.56 37.11
CA SER A 531 -7.67 28.87 38.40
C SER A 531 -6.74 29.48 39.45
N LYS A 532 -5.52 29.87 39.06
CA LYS A 532 -4.55 30.55 39.95
C LYS A 532 -4.96 31.97 40.33
N LEU A 533 -5.59 32.71 39.42
CA LEU A 533 -6.09 34.05 39.70
C LEU A 533 -7.27 34.02 40.67
N TYR A 534 -8.16 33.02 40.54
CA TYR A 534 -9.25 32.79 41.49
C TYR A 534 -8.73 32.29 42.85
N GLU A 535 -7.73 31.41 42.87
CA GLU A 535 -7.04 30.95 44.10
C GLU A 535 -6.41 32.13 44.86
N ALA A 536 -5.80 33.09 44.16
CA ALA A 536 -5.25 34.29 44.80
C ALA A 536 -6.31 35.21 45.43
N CYS A 537 -7.58 35.10 45.00
CA CYS A 537 -8.70 35.89 45.52
C CYS A 537 -9.39 35.22 46.73
N PHE A 538 -9.40 33.89 46.80
CA PHE A 538 -10.04 33.13 47.88
C PHE A 538 -8.99 32.32 48.66
N LYS A 539 -8.79 32.63 49.95
CA LYS A 539 -7.89 31.88 50.87
C LYS A 539 -8.41 30.48 51.23
N GLN A 540 -8.77 29.65 50.25
CA GLN A 540 -9.11 28.25 50.46
C GLN A 540 -8.21 27.36 49.61
N ASN A 541 -7.65 26.32 50.23
CA ASN A 541 -6.82 25.31 49.57
C ASN A 541 -7.68 24.55 48.55
N PHE A 542 -7.62 24.97 47.29
CA PHE A 542 -8.07 24.15 46.17
C PHE A 542 -7.01 23.08 45.86
N PRO A 543 -7.41 21.85 45.47
CA PRO A 543 -6.45 20.80 45.18
C PRO A 543 -5.51 21.22 44.04
N ARG A 544 -4.20 21.08 44.28
CA ARG A 544 -3.14 21.30 43.29
C ARG A 544 -3.29 20.28 42.16
N GLU A 545 -3.96 20.62 41.07
CA GLU A 545 -3.75 19.92 39.81
C GLU A 545 -2.45 20.41 39.18
N THR A 546 -1.32 19.89 39.66
CA THR A 546 -0.08 19.95 38.90
C THR A 546 -0.28 19.10 37.64
N VAL A 547 -0.46 19.75 36.49
CA VAL A 547 -0.43 19.08 35.19
C VAL A 547 0.97 18.50 35.03
N LEU A 548 1.09 17.17 35.21
CA LEU A 548 2.35 16.45 35.00
C LEU A 548 2.81 16.62 33.55
N GLU A 549 4.09 16.92 33.35
CA GLU A 549 4.68 16.94 32.01
C GLU A 549 4.68 15.52 31.44
N ASN A 550 3.91 15.28 30.38
CA ASN A 550 3.97 14.04 29.61
C ASN A 550 4.26 14.37 28.15
N LYS A 551 5.54 14.35 27.81
CA LYS A 551 6.05 14.67 26.48
C LYS A 551 5.48 13.75 25.39
N GLU A 552 5.15 12.50 25.71
CA GLU A 552 4.55 11.56 24.75
C GLU A 552 3.09 11.93 24.47
N ALA A 553 2.29 12.17 25.51
CA ALA A 553 0.90 12.59 25.37
C ALA A 553 0.78 13.95 24.68
N ASP A 554 1.67 14.89 25.01
CA ASP A 554 1.74 16.22 24.40
C ASP A 554 2.06 16.14 22.90
N ARG A 555 2.92 15.21 22.49
CA ARG A 555 3.24 14.96 21.07
C ARG A 555 2.03 14.40 20.31
N ILE A 556 1.29 13.46 20.90
CA ILE A 556 0.07 12.91 20.30
C ILE A 556 -1.02 13.98 20.21
N LEU A 557 -1.18 14.81 21.25
CA LEU A 557 -2.12 15.92 21.26
C LEU A 557 -1.82 16.92 20.14
N ARG A 558 -0.55 17.28 19.91
CA ARG A 558 -0.15 18.16 18.79
C ARG A 558 -0.51 17.57 17.43
N LYS A 559 -0.29 16.26 17.23
CA LYS A 559 -0.68 15.56 15.99
C LYS A 559 -2.19 15.58 15.77
N LEU A 560 -2.97 15.30 16.82
CA LEU A 560 -4.43 15.33 16.77
C LEU A 560 -4.94 16.74 16.46
N GLN A 561 -4.44 17.75 17.16
CA GLN A 561 -4.76 19.16 16.94
C GLN A 561 -4.49 19.59 15.49
N ALA A 562 -3.34 19.23 14.92
CA ALA A 562 -3.00 19.55 13.55
C ALA A 562 -3.96 18.94 12.53
N ILE A 563 -4.37 17.68 12.75
CA ILE A 563 -5.37 17.04 11.88
C ILE A 563 -6.70 17.77 12.00
N LEU A 564 -7.18 18.07 13.21
CA LEU A 564 -8.46 18.76 13.42
C LEU A 564 -8.47 20.19 12.88
N CYS A 565 -7.32 20.87 12.86
CA CYS A 565 -7.20 22.19 12.23
C CYS A 565 -7.13 22.12 10.69
N SER A 566 -6.92 20.94 10.10
CA SER A 566 -6.81 20.78 8.66
C SER A 566 -8.20 20.86 7.97
N PRO A 567 -8.26 21.40 6.73
CA PRO A 567 -9.52 21.53 5.99
C PRO A 567 -10.10 20.19 5.49
N ILE A 568 -9.37 19.09 5.68
CA ILE A 568 -9.70 17.76 5.15
C ILE A 568 -10.69 17.01 6.05
N VAL A 569 -10.76 17.36 7.33
CA VAL A 569 -11.56 16.62 8.32
C VAL A 569 -13.05 16.76 8.03
N SER A 570 -13.72 15.62 7.86
CA SER A 570 -15.17 15.58 7.61
C SER A 570 -15.98 15.84 8.89
N LYS A 571 -17.20 16.37 8.72
CA LYS A 571 -18.14 16.60 9.85
C LYS A 571 -18.42 15.34 10.67
N GLN A 572 -18.36 14.16 10.07
CA GLN A 572 -18.56 12.89 10.78
C GLN A 572 -17.45 12.61 11.80
N VAL A 573 -16.19 12.89 11.45
CA VAL A 573 -15.05 12.78 12.39
C VAL A 573 -15.27 13.71 13.57
N VAL A 574 -15.70 14.94 13.30
CA VAL A 574 -15.94 15.95 14.35
C VAL A 574 -17.02 15.48 15.33
N ILE A 575 -18.14 14.95 14.84
CA ILE A 575 -19.23 14.42 15.70
C ILE A 575 -18.72 13.31 16.62
N GLU A 576 -17.88 12.40 16.11
CA GLU A 576 -17.31 11.32 16.92
C GLU A 576 -16.33 11.82 17.97
N VAL A 577 -15.52 12.83 17.64
CA VAL A 577 -14.61 13.45 18.61
C VAL A 577 -15.41 14.13 19.72
N VAL A 578 -16.48 14.86 19.40
CA VAL A 578 -17.37 15.47 20.40
C VAL A 578 -17.95 14.39 21.33
N ALA A 579 -18.56 13.35 20.75
CA ALA A 579 -19.12 12.25 21.54
C ALA A 579 -18.07 11.54 22.43
N PHE A 580 -16.81 11.45 21.97
CA PHE A 580 -15.73 10.89 22.77
C PHE A 580 -15.31 11.81 23.93
N LEU A 581 -15.26 13.13 23.70
CA LEU A 581 -14.92 14.12 24.73
C LEU A 581 -16.01 14.21 25.80
N ASP A 582 -17.28 14.11 25.40
CA ASP A 582 -18.42 14.09 26.34
C ASP A 582 -18.35 12.88 27.31
N LEU A 583 -17.77 11.77 26.86
CA LEU A 583 -17.54 10.58 27.70
C LEU A 583 -16.25 10.66 28.54
N ASN A 584 -15.32 11.57 28.20
CA ASN A 584 -13.99 11.69 28.81
C ASN A 584 -13.68 13.16 29.11
N GLU A 585 -14.45 13.77 29.99
CA GLU A 585 -14.36 15.22 30.30
C GLU A 585 -12.98 15.64 30.81
N ASP A 586 -12.23 14.73 31.43
CA ASP A 586 -10.91 14.97 32.02
C ASP A 586 -9.74 14.67 31.08
N LEU A 587 -10.01 14.41 29.79
CA LEU A 587 -8.98 14.09 28.80
C LEU A 587 -7.92 15.20 28.71
N ARG A 588 -6.64 14.79 28.68
CA ARG A 588 -5.53 15.74 28.52
C ARG A 588 -5.70 16.57 27.23
N GLY A 589 -5.83 17.88 27.39
CA GLY A 589 -6.04 18.80 26.27
C GLY A 589 -7.50 18.88 25.78
N CYS A 590 -8.48 18.39 26.53
CA CYS A 590 -9.91 18.43 26.18
C CYS A 590 -10.36 19.84 25.73
N LEU A 591 -10.08 20.88 26.53
CA LEU A 591 -10.41 22.28 26.20
C LEU A 591 -9.77 22.75 24.88
N SER A 592 -8.53 22.32 24.61
CA SER A 592 -7.83 22.68 23.38
C SER A 592 -8.48 22.02 22.16
N ILE A 593 -8.93 20.77 22.27
CA ILE A 593 -9.62 20.05 21.20
C ILE A 593 -11.02 20.66 20.97
N GLN A 594 -11.76 20.96 22.04
CA GLN A 594 -13.06 21.64 21.96
C GLN A 594 -12.95 22.99 21.25
N SER A 595 -11.92 23.79 21.58
CA SER A 595 -11.71 25.11 20.95
C SER A 595 -11.54 25.06 19.42
N VAL A 596 -11.02 23.94 18.88
CA VAL A 596 -10.82 23.75 17.44
C VAL A 596 -12.13 23.36 16.75
N ILE A 597 -12.95 22.57 17.44
CA ILE A 597 -14.17 21.92 16.92
C ILE A 597 -15.40 22.83 17.00
N LEU A 598 -15.53 23.59 18.08
CA LEU A 598 -16.69 24.46 18.32
C LEU A 598 -16.79 25.56 17.26
N ASN A 599 -18.00 26.11 17.10
CA ASN A 599 -18.16 27.31 16.29
C ASN A 599 -17.45 28.50 16.95
N ILE A 600 -17.17 29.55 16.18
CA ILE A 600 -16.36 30.69 16.65
C ILE A 600 -16.94 31.32 17.91
N ASN A 601 -18.27 31.49 17.99
CA ASN A 601 -18.92 32.15 19.12
C ASN A 601 -18.88 31.30 20.40
N GLU A 602 -19.14 29.99 20.28
CA GLU A 602 -19.04 29.02 21.37
C GLU A 602 -17.59 28.87 21.86
N ALA A 603 -16.63 28.81 20.92
CA ALA A 603 -15.21 28.77 21.24
C ALA A 603 -14.77 30.03 21.99
N VAL A 604 -15.21 31.22 21.55
CA VAL A 604 -14.95 32.48 22.26
C VAL A 604 -15.51 32.45 23.67
N SER A 605 -16.76 32.02 23.88
CA SER A 605 -17.36 31.90 25.22
C SER A 605 -16.59 30.92 26.11
N LEU A 606 -16.25 29.74 25.58
CA LEU A 606 -15.45 28.73 26.29
C LEU A 606 -14.08 29.28 26.69
N LEU A 607 -13.39 29.94 25.76
CA LEU A 607 -12.05 30.49 25.99
C LEU A 607 -12.09 31.68 26.95
N VAL A 608 -13.11 32.54 26.88
CA VAL A 608 -13.32 33.63 27.85
C VAL A 608 -13.51 33.07 29.24
N ASP A 609 -14.22 31.96 29.43
CA ASP A 609 -14.49 31.44 30.76
C ASP A 609 -13.35 30.59 31.34
N LYS A 610 -12.67 29.79 30.50
CA LYS A 610 -11.67 28.81 30.95
C LYS A 610 -10.23 29.23 30.66
N CYS A 611 -9.93 29.68 29.44
CA CYS A 611 -8.55 29.94 28.96
C CYS A 611 -8.38 31.34 28.31
N PRO A 612 -8.66 32.44 29.03
CA PRO A 612 -8.65 33.80 28.50
C PRO A 612 -7.28 34.26 27.97
N GLN A 613 -6.17 33.67 28.45
CA GLN A 613 -4.82 34.02 28.03
C GLN A 613 -4.52 33.77 26.54
N CYS A 614 -5.28 32.90 25.87
CA CYS A 614 -5.07 32.57 24.46
C CYS A 614 -5.98 33.37 23.50
N LEU A 615 -6.96 34.14 24.00
CA LEU A 615 -8.00 34.82 23.21
C LEU A 615 -7.46 35.71 22.09
N LEU A 616 -6.46 36.53 22.38
CA LEU A 616 -5.87 37.40 21.36
C LEU A 616 -5.22 36.60 20.23
N GLN A 617 -4.53 35.51 20.56
CA GLN A 617 -3.91 34.66 19.55
C GLN A 617 -4.96 33.86 18.77
N PHE A 618 -6.01 33.39 19.46
CA PHE A 618 -7.15 32.72 18.82
C PHE A 618 -7.78 33.61 17.74
N GLY A 619 -8.04 34.88 18.07
CA GLY A 619 -8.55 35.85 17.10
C GLY A 619 -7.61 36.05 15.90
N LYS A 620 -6.29 36.12 16.12
CA LYS A 620 -5.30 36.23 15.04
C LYS A 620 -5.29 35.01 14.11
N ASP A 621 -5.49 33.82 14.66
CA ASP A 621 -5.35 32.57 13.92
C ASP A 621 -6.63 32.16 13.18
N LYS A 622 -7.81 32.49 13.72
CA LYS A 622 -9.12 32.03 13.20
C LYS A 622 -9.95 33.12 12.54
N PHE A 623 -9.84 34.39 12.95
CA PHE A 623 -10.79 35.40 12.48
C PHE A 623 -10.45 35.89 11.08
N THR A 624 -11.46 35.88 10.22
CA THR A 624 -11.38 36.39 8.85
C THR A 624 -12.34 37.56 8.63
N ARG A 625 -13.34 37.72 9.50
CA ARG A 625 -14.38 38.73 9.38
C ARG A 625 -14.39 39.69 10.58
N THR A 626 -14.90 40.90 10.36
CA THR A 626 -14.95 41.96 11.39
C THR A 626 -16.00 41.69 12.48
N ASP A 627 -17.09 40.98 12.16
CA ASP A 627 -18.13 40.60 13.12
C ASP A 627 -17.65 39.60 14.18
N GLU A 628 -16.68 38.76 13.84
CA GLU A 628 -16.05 37.81 14.78
C GLU A 628 -15.27 38.55 15.88
N TRP A 629 -14.50 39.58 15.49
CA TRP A 629 -13.82 40.47 16.44
C TRP A 629 -14.82 41.24 17.31
N LYS A 630 -15.92 41.71 16.74
CA LYS A 630 -16.99 42.40 17.47
C LYS A 630 -17.62 41.50 18.54
N CYS A 631 -17.93 40.25 18.18
CA CYS A 631 -18.46 39.26 19.10
C CYS A 631 -17.49 39.01 20.26
N MET A 632 -16.19 38.82 19.97
CA MET A 632 -15.18 38.62 21.00
C MET A 632 -15.06 39.80 21.97
N ILE A 633 -15.06 41.03 21.44
CA ILE A 633 -15.00 42.26 22.27
C ILE A 633 -16.24 42.36 23.16
N ALA A 634 -17.44 42.13 22.62
CA ALA A 634 -18.68 42.16 23.38
C ALA A 634 -18.70 41.10 24.49
N THR A 635 -18.25 39.87 24.21
CA THR A 635 -18.21 38.78 25.20
C THR A 635 -17.22 39.09 26.33
N ILE A 636 -16.05 39.66 26.03
CA ILE A 636 -15.07 40.09 27.04
C ILE A 636 -15.65 41.24 27.88
N GLN A 637 -16.29 42.23 27.26
CA GLN A 637 -16.93 43.35 27.98
C GLN A 637 -18.01 42.86 28.95
N SER A 638 -18.90 41.98 28.49
CA SER A 638 -19.94 41.36 29.34
C SER A 638 -19.34 40.54 30.49
N LYS A 639 -18.18 39.90 30.30
CA LYS A 639 -17.46 39.22 31.38
C LYS A 639 -16.86 40.21 32.38
N VAL A 640 -16.26 41.31 31.92
CA VAL A 640 -15.70 42.36 32.79
C VAL A 640 -16.79 43.00 33.66
N ILE A 641 -17.97 43.28 33.09
CA ILE A 641 -19.12 43.83 33.84
C ILE A 641 -19.54 42.86 34.95
N ARG A 642 -19.79 41.58 34.62
CA ARG A 642 -20.14 40.55 35.62
C ARG A 642 -19.09 40.40 36.73
N LEU A 643 -17.80 40.46 36.38
CA LEU A 643 -16.71 40.36 37.37
C LEU A 643 -16.56 41.61 38.24
N SER A 644 -17.02 42.76 37.76
CA SER A 644 -16.94 44.02 38.51
C SER A 644 -17.98 44.14 39.62
N GLU A 645 -19.06 43.36 39.54
CA GLU A 645 -20.12 43.30 40.56
C GLU A 645 -19.63 42.66 41.88
N SER A 646 -18.55 41.88 41.84
CA SER A 646 -17.99 41.18 43.00
C SER A 646 -16.73 41.86 43.53
N THR A 647 -16.76 42.33 44.78
CA THR A 647 -15.61 43.01 45.43
C THR A 647 -14.37 42.13 45.56
N ASP A 648 -14.54 40.81 45.59
CA ASP A 648 -13.48 39.83 45.82
C ASP A 648 -12.74 39.45 44.52
N LEU A 649 -13.28 39.80 43.35
CA LEU A 649 -12.75 39.40 42.04
C LEU A 649 -12.00 40.52 41.30
N LYS A 650 -11.58 41.57 42.00
CA LYS A 650 -10.90 42.75 41.40
C LYS A 650 -9.65 42.40 40.59
N HIS A 651 -8.83 41.46 41.06
CA HIS A 651 -7.63 41.01 40.34
C HIS A 651 -7.96 40.26 39.05
N VAL A 652 -9.01 39.43 39.08
CA VAL A 652 -9.53 38.74 37.90
C VAL A 652 -10.08 39.77 36.90
N CYS A 653 -10.90 40.71 37.37
CA CYS A 653 -11.46 41.79 36.55
C CYS A 653 -10.36 42.62 35.85
N PHE A 654 -9.28 42.98 36.57
CA PHE A 654 -8.13 43.68 35.98
C PHE A 654 -7.47 42.89 34.85
N PHE A 655 -7.34 41.57 35.01
CA PHE A 655 -6.77 40.71 33.98
C PHE A 655 -7.61 40.70 32.69
N TYR A 656 -8.93 40.61 32.79
CA TYR A 656 -9.82 40.71 31.61
C TYR A 656 -9.80 42.10 30.98
N LYS A 657 -9.71 43.18 31.76
CA LYS A 657 -9.50 44.54 31.24
C LYS A 657 -8.20 44.65 30.44
N LYS A 658 -7.13 44.02 30.90
CA LYS A 658 -5.85 43.96 30.16
C LYS A 658 -6.02 43.22 28.82
N ILE A 659 -6.66 42.06 28.81
CA ILE A 659 -6.93 41.31 27.57
C ILE A 659 -7.77 42.14 26.59
N LEU A 660 -8.82 42.80 27.07
CA LEU A 660 -9.66 43.68 26.25
C LEU A 660 -8.83 44.78 25.58
N ARG A 661 -7.96 45.45 26.35
CA ARG A 661 -7.03 46.46 25.83
C ARG A 661 -6.10 45.88 24.78
N ASP A 662 -5.54 44.70 25.01
CA ASP A 662 -4.59 44.07 24.08
C ASP A 662 -5.30 43.67 22.77
N VAL A 663 -6.55 43.21 22.84
CA VAL A 663 -7.42 42.94 21.67
C VAL A 663 -7.74 44.23 20.90
N LEU A 664 -8.15 45.30 21.58
CA LEU A 664 -8.45 46.58 20.95
C LEU A 664 -7.20 47.23 20.33
N THR A 665 -6.05 47.11 20.97
CA THR A 665 -4.75 47.55 20.43
C THR A 665 -4.40 46.79 19.16
N HIS A 666 -4.62 45.46 19.14
CA HIS A 666 -4.41 44.67 17.94
C HIS A 666 -5.37 45.05 16.81
N ALA A 667 -6.66 45.22 17.09
CA ALA A 667 -7.64 45.66 16.11
C ALA A 667 -7.24 47.03 15.52
N ALA A 668 -6.83 47.99 16.36
CA ALA A 668 -6.41 49.32 15.94
C ALA A 668 -5.15 49.34 15.06
N THR A 669 -4.22 48.42 15.30
CA THR A 669 -2.95 48.34 14.55
C THR A 669 -3.03 47.48 13.29
N SER A 670 -3.99 46.55 13.21
CA SER A 670 -4.12 45.61 12.09
C SER A 670 -5.21 45.96 11.07
N MET A 671 -6.23 46.74 11.45
CA MET A 671 -7.40 47.04 10.61
C MET A 671 -7.39 48.47 10.07
N HIS A 672 -8.16 48.73 9.01
CA HIS A 672 -8.42 50.09 8.52
C HIS A 672 -9.51 50.78 9.37
N LEU A 673 -9.57 52.10 9.31
CA LEU A 673 -10.45 52.90 10.16
C LEU A 673 -11.94 52.50 10.07
N GLU A 674 -12.46 52.24 8.87
CA GLU A 674 -13.86 51.80 8.68
C GLU A 674 -14.12 50.43 9.31
N GLN A 675 -13.20 49.47 9.10
CA GLN A 675 -13.29 48.13 9.68
C GLN A 675 -13.21 48.17 11.21
N LEU A 676 -12.36 49.04 11.77
CA LEU A 676 -12.23 49.20 13.22
C LEU A 676 -13.52 49.74 13.85
N LEU A 677 -14.19 50.68 13.18
CA LEU A 677 -15.46 51.24 13.65
C LEU A 677 -16.58 50.19 13.63
N ASP A 678 -16.59 49.29 12.64
CA ASP A 678 -17.57 48.19 12.55
C ASP A 678 -17.39 47.13 13.66
N VAL A 679 -16.15 46.96 14.13
CA VAL A 679 -15.75 46.01 15.18
C VAL A 679 -16.16 46.47 16.58
N PHE A 680 -16.36 47.77 16.80
CA PHE A 680 -16.83 48.25 18.09
C PHE A 680 -18.29 47.82 18.34
N PRO A 681 -18.58 47.17 19.49
CA PRO A 681 -19.96 46.92 19.91
C PRO A 681 -20.76 48.23 20.00
N GLN A 682 -22.06 48.16 19.73
CA GLN A 682 -22.94 49.33 19.91
C GLN A 682 -22.88 49.78 21.38
N ARG A 683 -22.81 51.10 21.64
CA ARG A 683 -22.82 51.64 23.00
C ARG A 683 -24.06 51.13 23.72
N MET A 684 -23.86 50.43 24.83
CA MET A 684 -24.97 49.93 25.66
C MET A 684 -25.54 51.12 26.41
N ASN A 685 -26.59 51.74 25.88
CA ASN A 685 -27.23 52.88 26.53
C ASN A 685 -28.09 52.39 27.70
N VAL A 686 -27.61 52.61 28.93
CA VAL A 686 -28.38 52.42 30.17
C VAL A 686 -29.47 53.52 30.35
N ALA A 687 -29.75 54.30 29.31
CA ALA A 687 -30.62 55.48 29.38
C ALA A 687 -32.14 55.18 29.21
N ASN A 688 -32.56 53.93 29.01
CA ASN A 688 -33.98 53.59 28.82
C ASN A 688 -34.69 53.03 30.06
N LEU A 689 -34.08 53.08 31.25
CA LEU A 689 -34.77 52.87 32.52
C LEU A 689 -35.06 54.23 33.14
N ASP A 690 -36.08 54.90 32.61
CA ASP A 690 -36.65 56.12 33.19
C ASP A 690 -37.45 55.72 34.45
N PRO A 691 -37.07 56.12 35.68
CA PRO A 691 -37.68 55.60 36.90
C PRO A 691 -39.09 56.14 37.20
N ASP A 692 -39.64 57.06 36.39
CA ASP A 692 -40.83 57.83 36.76
C ASP A 692 -41.98 57.88 35.72
N LYS A 693 -42.05 56.95 34.77
CA LYS A 693 -43.28 56.79 33.94
C LYS A 693 -44.19 55.70 34.49
N LYS A 694 -45.25 56.14 35.20
CA LYS A 694 -46.45 55.33 35.44
C LYS A 694 -46.97 54.81 34.10
N ILE A 695 -46.98 53.48 33.97
CA ILE A 695 -47.60 52.75 32.88
C ILE A 695 -49.11 52.94 33.01
N ASP A 696 -49.70 53.73 32.13
CA ASP A 696 -51.13 53.63 31.83
C ASP A 696 -51.33 52.50 30.84
N SER A 697 -52.16 51.54 31.22
CA SER A 697 -52.55 50.39 30.43
C SER A 697 -53.43 50.83 29.26
N ASN A 698 -52.83 50.95 28.07
CA ASN A 698 -53.38 50.55 26.76
C ASN A 698 -52.74 51.37 25.64
N LYS A 699 -52.25 50.64 24.61
CA LYS A 699 -51.59 51.08 23.37
C LYS A 699 -50.07 51.28 23.50
N VAL A 700 -49.30 50.41 22.87
CA VAL A 700 -48.59 50.67 21.60
C VAL A 700 -48.04 49.33 21.11
N GLU A 701 -48.54 48.89 19.97
CA GLU A 701 -47.97 47.82 19.14
C GLU A 701 -46.57 48.23 18.65
N THR A 702 -45.71 47.24 18.38
CA THR A 702 -44.40 47.29 17.68
C THR A 702 -43.16 47.52 18.54
N LEU A 703 -42.67 46.45 19.18
CA LEU A 703 -41.25 46.25 19.49
C LEU A 703 -40.87 44.76 19.72
N ASP A 704 -41.57 43.84 19.05
CA ASP A 704 -41.34 42.39 19.15
C ASP A 704 -40.30 41.84 18.14
N ASP A 705 -39.76 42.66 17.23
CA ASP A 705 -38.91 42.15 16.13
C ASP A 705 -37.39 42.20 16.38
N ALA A 706 -36.92 42.55 17.59
CA ALA A 706 -35.47 42.67 17.86
C ALA A 706 -34.86 41.61 18.79
N LEU A 707 -35.65 40.67 19.33
CA LEU A 707 -35.15 39.67 20.30
C LEU A 707 -35.28 38.22 19.82
N GLN A 708 -35.32 37.99 18.51
CA GLN A 708 -35.49 36.66 17.94
C GLN A 708 -34.27 36.16 17.18
N PHE A 709 -33.05 36.31 17.72
CA PHE A 709 -31.86 35.61 17.19
C PHE A 709 -30.76 35.38 18.23
N THR A 710 -31.09 34.75 19.36
CA THR A 710 -30.13 33.99 20.18
C THR A 710 -30.86 32.83 20.86
N TYR A 711 -30.73 31.62 20.30
CA TYR A 711 -31.17 30.40 20.99
C TYR A 711 -30.13 30.04 22.05
N GLY A 712 -30.60 29.83 23.29
CA GLY A 712 -30.11 28.73 24.12
C GLY A 712 -29.11 29.03 25.24
N CYS A 713 -29.32 30.08 26.04
CA CYS A 713 -28.91 30.05 27.46
C CYS A 713 -29.61 31.20 28.19
N GLY A 714 -30.70 30.91 28.92
CA GLY A 714 -31.41 31.98 29.61
C GLY A 714 -32.72 31.58 30.26
N ASP A 715 -32.71 30.57 31.11
CA ASP A 715 -33.77 30.42 32.14
C ASP A 715 -33.27 30.79 33.55
N ASP A 716 -31.95 30.86 33.79
CA ASP A 716 -31.40 31.25 35.11
C ASP A 716 -31.08 32.76 35.24
N LEU A 717 -31.15 33.53 34.14
CA LEU A 717 -30.79 34.96 34.13
C LEU A 717 -31.94 35.88 34.61
N GLU A 718 -33.20 35.51 34.36
CA GLU A 718 -34.37 36.26 34.84
C GLU A 718 -34.58 36.12 36.35
N GLN A 719 -34.12 35.01 36.94
CA GLN A 719 -34.32 34.74 38.37
C GLN A 719 -33.29 35.43 39.27
N PHE A 720 -32.10 35.75 38.75
CA PHE A 720 -31.03 36.43 39.51
C PHE A 720 -31.07 37.97 39.43
N LEU A 721 -31.58 38.54 38.34
CA LEU A 721 -31.76 39.99 38.17
C LEU A 721 -32.81 40.59 39.14
N LYS A 722 -33.61 39.76 39.81
CA LYS A 722 -34.57 40.21 40.83
C LYS A 722 -33.98 40.40 42.22
N ASN A 723 -32.77 39.93 42.52
CA ASN A 723 -32.28 39.83 43.91
C ASN A 723 -30.89 40.43 44.20
N SER A 724 -30.30 41.23 43.32
CA SER A 724 -29.03 41.93 43.60
C SER A 724 -29.25 43.44 43.72
N ASN A 725 -29.21 43.95 44.95
CA ASN A 725 -29.09 45.39 45.22
C ASN A 725 -27.66 45.83 44.85
N VAL A 726 -27.47 46.38 43.65
CA VAL A 726 -26.21 47.02 43.22
C VAL A 726 -26.50 48.44 42.75
N ASP A 727 -25.61 49.37 43.12
CA ASP A 727 -25.62 50.76 42.67
C ASP A 727 -25.36 50.85 41.15
N ILE A 728 -26.37 51.30 40.40
CA ILE A 728 -26.38 51.48 38.93
C ILE A 728 -25.21 52.38 38.44
N LYS A 729 -24.63 53.19 39.34
CA LYS A 729 -23.59 54.17 39.04
C LYS A 729 -22.21 53.54 38.77
N ASP A 730 -21.80 52.54 39.54
CA ASP A 730 -20.49 51.90 39.40
C ASP A 730 -20.40 51.07 38.10
N SER A 731 -21.48 50.39 37.71
CA SER A 731 -21.55 49.66 36.43
C SER A 731 -21.52 50.59 35.22
N ALA A 732 -22.11 51.80 35.33
CA ALA A 732 -22.07 52.81 34.27
C ALA A 732 -20.67 53.42 34.10
N ASP A 733 -19.94 53.66 35.19
CA ASP A 733 -18.58 54.19 35.14
C ASP A 733 -17.58 53.18 34.53
N ILE A 734 -17.73 51.90 34.87
CA ILE A 734 -16.91 50.83 34.28
C ILE A 734 -17.23 50.63 32.80
N LEU A 735 -18.50 50.73 32.42
CA LEU A 735 -18.91 50.66 31.02
C LEU A 735 -18.31 51.80 30.19
N ASN A 736 -18.31 53.03 30.73
CA ASN A 736 -17.68 54.20 30.12
C ASN A 736 -16.15 54.03 30.00
N GLU A 737 -15.51 53.39 30.99
CA GLU A 737 -14.07 53.08 30.96
C GLU A 737 -13.73 52.08 29.84
N ILE A 738 -14.46 50.97 29.73
CA ILE A 738 -14.17 49.89 28.77
C ILE A 738 -14.69 50.17 27.34
N GLN A 739 -15.55 51.17 27.16
CA GLN A 739 -16.04 51.66 25.86
C GLN A 739 -15.36 52.97 25.41
N ASN A 740 -14.29 53.40 26.08
CA ASN A 740 -13.48 54.52 25.62
C ASN A 740 -12.59 54.11 24.44
N TYR A 741 -13.11 54.28 23.22
CA TYR A 741 -12.42 53.87 22.00
C TYR A 741 -11.50 54.92 21.37
N ASP A 742 -11.54 56.18 21.84
CA ASP A 742 -10.79 57.30 21.24
C ASP A 742 -9.28 57.07 21.13
N PRO A 743 -8.59 56.50 22.14
CA PRO A 743 -7.16 56.21 22.05
C PRO A 743 -6.81 55.23 20.92
N TYR A 744 -7.69 54.25 20.67
CA TYR A 744 -7.50 53.25 19.63
C TYR A 744 -7.79 53.80 18.24
N ILE A 745 -8.75 54.74 18.12
CA ILE A 745 -9.02 55.47 16.88
C ILE A 745 -7.81 56.33 16.48
N VAL A 746 -7.22 57.03 17.44
CA VAL A 746 -5.99 57.82 17.20
C VAL A 746 -4.83 56.91 16.79
N MET A 747 -4.62 55.82 17.52
CA MET A 747 -3.59 54.82 17.22
C MET A 747 -3.75 54.22 15.81
N CYS A 748 -4.98 53.94 15.37
CA CYS A 748 -5.26 53.43 14.03
C CYS A 748 -4.89 54.44 12.95
N LYS A 749 -5.25 55.73 13.13
CA LYS A 749 -4.88 56.81 12.20
C LYS A 749 -3.37 56.97 12.09
N GLU A 750 -2.65 56.95 13.21
CA GLU A 750 -1.19 57.03 13.25
C GLU A 750 -0.54 55.81 12.56
N THR A 751 -1.05 54.61 12.82
CA THR A 751 -0.55 53.36 12.20
C THR A 751 -0.82 53.34 10.69
N MET A 752 -1.99 53.82 10.24
CA MET A 752 -2.29 53.95 8.81
C MET A 752 -1.35 54.94 8.12
N HIS A 753 -1.07 56.09 8.75
CA HIS A 753 -0.13 57.07 8.23
C HIS A 753 1.30 56.49 8.14
N ALA A 754 1.75 55.78 9.17
CA ALA A 754 3.03 55.08 9.16
C ALA A 754 3.12 54.00 8.06
N ASN A 755 2.06 53.22 7.86
CA ASN A 755 1.98 52.21 6.80
C ASN A 755 1.96 52.83 5.39
N GLN A 756 1.30 53.97 5.21
CA GLN A 756 1.33 54.73 3.95
C GLN A 756 2.74 55.23 3.64
N ILE A 757 3.44 55.82 4.62
CA ILE A 757 4.85 56.22 4.48
C ILE A 757 5.73 55.02 4.14
N LYS A 758 5.57 53.90 4.84
CA LYS A 758 6.32 52.66 4.57
C LYS A 758 6.08 52.15 3.15
N LYS A 759 4.83 52.10 2.68
CA LYS A 759 4.51 51.72 1.29
C LYS A 759 5.17 52.66 0.29
N LEU A 760 5.16 53.96 0.56
CA LEU A 760 5.77 54.96 -0.29
C LEU A 760 7.29 54.76 -0.38
N ILE A 761 7.98 54.55 0.76
CA ILE A 761 9.41 54.23 0.84
C ILE A 761 9.75 52.92 0.13
N THR A 762 8.97 51.86 0.31
CA THR A 762 9.22 50.57 -0.35
C THR A 762 9.01 50.69 -1.87
N ALA A 763 7.99 51.43 -2.32
CA ALA A 763 7.72 51.64 -3.74
C ALA A 763 8.81 52.50 -4.40
N THR A 764 9.26 53.59 -3.77
CA THR A 764 10.41 54.36 -4.28
C THR A 764 11.71 53.57 -4.19
N GLY A 765 11.90 52.74 -3.16
CA GLY A 765 13.06 51.85 -3.04
C GLY A 765 13.10 50.78 -4.14
N GLN A 766 11.96 50.15 -4.45
CA GLN A 766 11.82 49.23 -5.57
C GLN A 766 12.03 49.93 -6.92
N GLN A 767 11.47 51.13 -7.12
CA GLN A 767 11.72 51.93 -8.32
C GLN A 767 13.20 52.30 -8.45
N LEU A 768 13.87 52.68 -7.36
CA LEU A 768 15.31 52.96 -7.35
C LEU A 768 16.13 51.71 -7.67
N LEU A 769 15.82 50.55 -7.09
CA LEU A 769 16.46 49.27 -7.40
C LEU A 769 16.31 48.89 -8.88
N CYS A 770 15.08 49.00 -9.43
CA CYS A 770 14.82 48.78 -10.84
C CYS A 770 15.53 49.78 -11.77
N THR A 771 15.72 51.03 -11.31
CA THR A 771 16.44 52.07 -12.10
C THR A 771 17.96 51.90 -12.03
N LEU A 772 18.47 51.30 -10.94
CA LEU A 772 19.90 51.06 -10.71
C LEU A 772 20.40 49.70 -11.22
N ASN A 773 19.52 48.85 -11.79
CA ASN A 773 19.87 47.54 -12.37
C ASN A 773 20.65 46.60 -11.40
N LEU A 774 20.25 46.60 -10.12
CA LEU A 774 20.73 45.66 -9.10
C LEU A 774 19.70 44.56 -8.81
#